data_AF-D2YDW4-F1
#
_entry.id   AF-D2YDW4-F1
#
_cell.length_a   1.000
_cell.length_b   1.000
_cell.length_c   1.000
_cell.angle_alpha   90.00
_cell.angle_beta   90.00
_cell.angle_gamma   90.00
#
_symmetry.space_group_name_H-M   'P 1'
#
loop_
_entity.id
_entity.type
_entity.pdbx_description
1 polymer ?
#
loop_
_entity_poly.entity_id
_entity_poly.type
_entity_poly.pdbx_seq_one_letter_code
_entity_poly.pdbx_strand_id
1 'polypeptide(L)'
;MMINKLKTKWWLLAPYMVCQSALADDIQTLTQRIAPDFAQVAVEAAQGLGQPLSTLAAQYLANQQTDGHWADIDYAAIPTQEAPIREHLTRVRALAAQYYLSNDVTFAAGAIAGLYHWYSADRTNSNWWWNEIGKQIYLGPTAFLLGNQLPSDLSTSIRSDMPIEPYKTGANRTDISKGVIYGGLLGSDSAQVKRGLGGIEETIVITEAEGVQADFSFQQHGAQLYNGGYGDVFFDAASYWAYQVRDLQWHFAPDKNRLVADYFLNGVRWMGRHGTLDYNARGRGISRIDKANLGPLLRQADYVAALAPERAAEAQQFKQHVNGAPESIAGFRSFYRSDYASKVGNGHFIGIKMNSKRIKPTEAGNGENLLGNWIGFGSTFIMQRGDEYHGIFPVWNWALVPGTTAPQFAVKPADWGRIEMQTQFVGSVSDGRNGVAVMDMDAYQTKAKKAWFSFDDELVALGAGIQSTRTEYVNTTVNQTRLNGPVTVDGQVYSTGSRPLVNASWVHHDGIGYVFPANWYGHMDNQTQNGNWRNINTGQPDAPVSADVFMLRIGHSWQPTNASYQYIVVPNRDAQAVASYAASVPVSVLSNTPQIQAVSHVSKQVSGIVFHQAGTLQLPSGKTVTVNKPSVLVIDESQATPQVTLATPGIGDQVQLKVEEGTTVWGTTVVTSGEPRLLGKGVVVDFNAVPVIPLLTMIANADVFVRDGQYANQSFGTNSYLVVKSDGTGYNRKTVLKFDLSQQALSSNSRAVLRLHVKNVNTAASRAITVSRLKPSAWQESSLTWSTLPPIEQQGVTVTVTPSQLNNWVEMDVSNLLVQGELSLLLENKGAADPKSDVNFSSKESGLAPQLVIQP
;
A
#
# COMPACT_ATOMS: atom_id res chain seq x y z
N MET A 1 0.72 26.95 83.31
CA MET A 1 0.82 28.41 83.55
C MET A 1 1.03 29.07 82.18
N MET A 2 -0.02 29.75 81.67
CA MET A 2 -0.10 30.80 80.62
C MET A 2 0.75 30.71 79.31
N ILE A 3 0.38 31.17 78.10
CA ILE A 3 -0.81 31.67 77.37
C ILE A 3 -0.34 31.84 75.89
N ASN A 4 -1.21 31.50 74.92
CA ASN A 4 -1.37 31.93 73.51
C ASN A 4 -0.33 32.83 72.78
N LYS A 5 -0.06 32.52 71.49
CA LYS A 5 -0.75 33.14 70.32
C LYS A 5 -0.36 32.56 68.94
N LEU A 6 -1.39 32.38 68.10
CA LEU A 6 -1.41 32.03 66.67
C LEU A 6 -0.84 33.12 65.74
N LYS A 7 -0.39 32.74 64.51
CA LYS A 7 -1.04 33.06 63.19
C LYS A 7 -0.24 32.61 61.94
N THR A 8 -0.77 31.61 61.23
CA THR A 8 -1.07 31.50 59.77
C THR A 8 -0.27 32.28 58.70
N LYS A 9 0.35 31.61 57.70
CA LYS A 9 -0.18 31.30 56.34
C LYS A 9 0.89 30.66 55.40
N TRP A 10 0.41 29.81 54.48
CA TRP A 10 1.11 29.05 53.43
C TRP A 10 1.68 29.93 52.29
N TRP A 11 2.59 29.39 51.44
CA TRP A 11 2.36 29.06 50.01
C TRP A 11 3.59 28.37 49.38
N LEU A 12 3.32 27.31 48.61
CA LEU A 12 4.21 26.65 47.65
C LEU A 12 4.62 27.61 46.53
N LEU A 13 5.84 27.46 45.98
CA LEU A 13 6.14 27.49 44.52
C LEU A 13 7.67 27.46 44.27
N ALA A 14 8.17 26.33 43.77
CA ALA A 14 9.21 26.24 42.73
C ALA A 14 9.46 24.76 42.38
N PRO A 15 8.88 24.30 41.25
CA PRO A 15 9.76 23.90 40.15
C PRO A 15 9.13 24.30 38.80
N TYR A 16 9.51 25.45 38.25
CA TYR A 16 9.10 25.85 36.89
C TYR A 16 10.24 26.44 36.03
N MET A 17 11.44 26.66 36.58
CA MET A 17 12.54 27.31 35.83
C MET A 17 13.53 26.35 35.15
N VAL A 18 13.47 25.04 35.39
CA VAL A 18 14.39 24.07 34.75
C VAL A 18 13.86 23.55 33.41
N CYS A 19 12.56 23.70 33.12
CA CYS A 19 11.98 23.23 31.86
C CYS A 19 12.13 24.23 30.71
N GLN A 20 12.01 25.55 30.96
CA GLN A 20 11.99 26.55 29.88
C GLN A 20 13.33 26.73 29.15
N SER A 21 14.47 26.53 29.82
CA SER A 21 15.80 26.68 29.18
C SER A 21 16.12 25.54 28.22
N ALA A 22 15.71 24.30 28.53
CA ALA A 22 15.85 23.16 27.64
C ALA A 22 14.90 23.26 26.42
N LEU A 23 13.72 23.85 26.60
CA LEU A 23 12.73 24.03 25.52
C LEU A 23 13.15 25.06 24.47
N ALA A 24 13.83 26.14 24.88
CA ALA A 24 14.36 27.16 23.96
C ALA A 24 15.53 26.62 23.12
N ASP A 25 16.33 25.71 23.69
CA ASP A 25 17.47 25.06 23.03
C ASP A 25 17.03 24.12 21.90
N ASP A 26 15.94 23.37 22.09
CA ASP A 26 15.41 22.45 21.07
C ASP A 26 14.83 23.17 19.84
N ILE A 27 14.14 24.30 20.01
CA ILE A 27 13.64 25.10 18.88
C ILE A 27 14.81 25.59 18.04
N GLN A 28 15.81 26.18 18.70
CA GLN A 28 17.01 26.67 18.03
C GLN A 28 17.76 25.54 17.33
N THR A 29 17.92 24.40 18.00
CA THR A 29 18.57 23.20 17.45
C THR A 29 17.83 22.69 16.21
N LEU A 30 16.50 22.60 16.24
CA LEU A 30 15.71 22.16 15.09
C LEU A 30 15.85 23.15 13.91
N THR A 31 15.77 24.46 14.17
CA THR A 31 15.97 25.49 13.13
C THR A 31 17.37 25.38 12.49
N GLN A 32 18.41 25.17 13.29
CA GLN A 32 19.79 25.00 12.79
C GLN A 32 19.95 23.73 11.93
N ARG A 33 19.22 22.66 12.24
CA ARG A 33 19.26 21.40 11.48
C ARG A 33 18.61 21.50 10.11
N ILE A 34 17.47 22.19 10.00
CA ILE A 34 16.67 22.24 8.76
C ILE A 34 17.11 23.34 7.78
N ALA A 35 17.74 24.41 8.26
CA ALA A 35 18.13 25.54 7.41
C ALA A 35 19.11 25.15 6.28
N PRO A 36 20.16 24.32 6.49
CA PRO A 36 21.03 23.85 5.42
C PRO A 36 20.28 23.13 4.30
N ASP A 37 19.32 22.27 4.66
CA ASP A 37 18.52 21.52 3.69
C ASP A 37 17.66 22.45 2.81
N PHE A 38 17.14 23.53 3.41
CA PHE A 38 16.40 24.55 2.65
C PHE A 38 17.26 25.33 1.65
N ALA A 39 18.52 25.60 1.97
CA ALA A 39 19.48 26.19 1.06
C ALA A 39 19.84 25.22 -0.08
N GLN A 40 20.06 23.94 0.26
CA GLN A 40 20.39 22.90 -0.71
C GLN A 40 19.30 22.71 -1.75
N VAL A 41 18.01 22.78 -1.37
CA VAL A 41 16.89 22.75 -2.33
C VAL A 41 16.99 23.87 -3.37
N ALA A 42 17.43 25.08 -2.98
CA ALA A 42 17.63 26.17 -3.93
C ALA A 42 18.83 25.93 -4.85
N VAL A 43 19.90 25.29 -4.34
CA VAL A 43 21.06 24.85 -5.14
C VAL A 43 20.63 23.84 -6.20
N GLU A 44 19.88 22.81 -5.81
CA GLU A 44 19.37 21.77 -6.72
C GLU A 44 18.43 22.39 -7.78
N ALA A 45 17.56 23.32 -7.40
CA ALA A 45 16.70 24.03 -8.34
C ALA A 45 17.50 24.84 -9.38
N ALA A 46 18.55 25.56 -8.95
CA ALA A 46 19.42 26.30 -9.85
C ALA A 46 20.18 25.37 -10.82
N GLN A 47 20.71 24.26 -10.32
CA GLN A 47 21.35 23.23 -11.15
C GLN A 47 20.37 22.65 -12.18
N GLY A 48 19.10 22.49 -11.80
CA GLY A 48 18.03 22.07 -12.72
C GLY A 48 17.83 23.02 -13.91
N LEU A 49 18.18 24.31 -13.74
CA LEU A 49 18.20 25.34 -14.78
C LEU A 49 19.55 25.44 -15.51
N GLY A 50 20.51 24.55 -15.21
CA GLY A 50 21.81 24.49 -15.88
C GLY A 50 22.84 25.51 -15.41
N GLN A 51 22.66 26.14 -14.25
CA GLN A 51 23.63 27.11 -13.71
C GLN A 51 23.77 27.05 -12.18
N PRO A 52 24.90 27.52 -11.60
CA PRO A 52 25.07 27.59 -10.15
C PRO A 52 24.11 28.59 -9.50
N LEU A 53 23.71 28.32 -8.25
CA LEU A 53 22.85 29.22 -7.47
C LEU A 53 23.41 30.64 -7.38
N SER A 54 24.72 30.81 -7.22
CA SER A 54 25.37 32.12 -7.15
C SER A 54 25.16 32.96 -8.40
N THR A 55 25.19 32.34 -9.58
CA THR A 55 24.95 33.03 -10.85
C THR A 55 23.48 33.38 -11.02
N LEU A 56 22.59 32.43 -10.71
CA LEU A 56 21.15 32.62 -10.81
C LEU A 56 20.65 33.72 -9.85
N ALA A 57 21.11 33.69 -8.59
CA ALA A 57 20.77 34.69 -7.59
C ALA A 57 21.28 36.09 -7.98
N ALA A 58 22.50 36.20 -8.54
CA ALA A 58 23.02 37.46 -9.05
C ALA A 58 22.19 38.02 -10.21
N GLN A 59 21.72 37.17 -11.13
CA GLN A 59 20.80 37.57 -12.20
C GLN A 59 19.47 38.07 -11.66
N TYR A 60 18.89 37.35 -10.68
CA TYR A 60 17.66 37.79 -10.03
C TYR A 60 17.85 39.13 -9.32
N LEU A 61 18.94 39.32 -8.58
CA LEU A 61 19.21 40.57 -7.90
C LEU A 61 19.40 41.74 -8.89
N ALA A 62 20.15 41.53 -9.98
CA ALA A 62 20.40 42.56 -10.99
C ALA A 62 19.13 43.02 -11.72
N ASN A 63 18.14 42.12 -11.87
CA ASN A 63 16.87 42.42 -12.54
C ASN A 63 15.75 42.84 -11.57
N GLN A 64 16.02 42.89 -10.27
CA GLN A 64 15.05 43.30 -9.26
C GLN A 64 14.88 44.83 -9.27
N GLN A 65 13.63 45.28 -9.23
CA GLN A 65 13.29 46.70 -9.16
C GLN A 65 13.43 47.23 -7.71
N THR A 66 13.45 48.56 -7.56
CA THR A 66 13.70 49.20 -6.26
C THR A 66 12.66 48.91 -5.19
N ASP A 67 11.42 48.59 -5.57
CA ASP A 67 10.33 48.16 -4.69
C ASP A 67 10.29 46.65 -4.46
N GLY A 68 11.29 45.90 -4.97
CA GLY A 68 11.46 44.47 -4.75
C GLY A 68 10.80 43.55 -5.77
N HIS A 69 10.07 44.08 -6.76
CA HIS A 69 9.42 43.28 -7.79
C HIS A 69 10.36 42.90 -8.94
N TRP A 70 9.94 41.96 -9.76
CA TRP A 70 10.58 41.64 -11.03
C TRP A 70 9.66 41.93 -12.20
N ALA A 71 10.09 42.75 -13.15
CA ALA A 71 9.26 43.24 -14.24
C ALA A 71 8.80 42.14 -15.22
N ASP A 72 9.48 40.98 -15.22
CA ASP A 72 9.13 39.82 -16.04
C ASP A 72 8.09 38.89 -15.38
N ILE A 73 7.64 39.19 -14.15
CA ILE A 73 6.57 38.44 -13.47
C ILE A 73 5.24 39.18 -13.63
N ASP A 74 4.23 38.52 -14.19
CA ASP A 74 2.86 39.06 -14.26
C ASP A 74 2.11 38.86 -12.94
N TYR A 75 2.27 39.81 -12.02
CA TYR A 75 1.61 39.78 -10.72
C TYR A 75 0.08 39.87 -10.80
N ALA A 76 -0.48 40.47 -11.86
CA ALA A 76 -1.93 40.58 -12.03
C ALA A 76 -2.57 39.23 -12.39
N ALA A 77 -1.77 38.29 -12.91
CA ALA A 77 -2.20 36.92 -13.19
C ALA A 77 -2.17 35.98 -11.97
N ILE A 78 -1.59 36.39 -10.83
CA ILE A 78 -1.54 35.56 -9.61
C ILE A 78 -2.89 34.99 -9.18
N PRO A 79 -4.03 35.72 -9.25
CA PRO A 79 -5.33 35.17 -8.88
C PRO A 79 -5.78 33.96 -9.70
N THR A 80 -5.26 33.78 -10.92
CA THR A 80 -5.74 32.74 -11.86
C THR A 80 -4.66 31.81 -12.38
N GLN A 81 -3.38 32.16 -12.24
CA GLN A 81 -2.25 31.41 -12.76
C GLN A 81 -1.21 31.11 -11.67
N GLU A 82 -0.69 29.88 -11.67
CA GLU A 82 0.26 29.41 -10.66
C GLU A 82 1.72 29.84 -10.92
N ALA A 83 2.07 30.13 -12.19
CA ALA A 83 3.45 30.43 -12.56
C ALA A 83 3.98 31.71 -11.87
N PRO A 84 3.26 32.85 -11.87
CA PRO A 84 3.78 34.10 -11.29
C PRO A 84 4.03 34.01 -9.78
N ILE A 85 3.12 33.38 -9.03
CA ILE A 85 3.29 33.17 -7.58
C ILE A 85 4.49 32.25 -7.30
N ARG A 86 4.65 31.16 -8.06
CA ARG A 86 5.78 30.25 -7.93
C ARG A 86 7.10 30.95 -8.21
N GLU A 87 7.17 31.70 -9.32
CA GLU A 87 8.40 32.37 -9.76
C GLU A 87 8.86 33.39 -8.74
N HIS A 88 7.96 34.25 -8.25
CA HIS A 88 8.31 35.25 -7.26
C HIS A 88 8.88 34.61 -5.98
N LEU A 89 8.16 33.66 -5.39
CA LEU A 89 8.58 32.99 -4.16
C LEU A 89 9.87 32.17 -4.36
N THR A 90 10.09 31.60 -5.55
CA THR A 90 11.33 30.90 -5.89
C THR A 90 12.52 31.85 -5.95
N ARG A 91 12.38 33.04 -6.55
CA ARG A 91 13.45 34.04 -6.62
C ARG A 91 13.82 34.56 -5.24
N VAL A 92 12.83 34.89 -4.43
CA VAL A 92 13.03 35.33 -3.04
C VAL A 92 13.79 34.27 -2.24
N ARG A 93 13.38 33.00 -2.34
CA ARG A 93 14.07 31.89 -1.67
C ARG A 93 15.50 31.69 -2.20
N ALA A 94 15.74 31.83 -3.50
CA ALA A 94 17.07 31.72 -4.10
C ALA A 94 18.03 32.80 -3.58
N LEU A 95 17.56 34.05 -3.46
CA LEU A 95 18.34 35.13 -2.86
C LEU A 95 18.64 34.84 -1.37
N ALA A 96 17.64 34.42 -0.58
CA ALA A 96 17.84 34.07 0.82
C ALA A 96 18.81 32.89 1.00
N ALA A 97 18.73 31.86 0.15
CA ALA A 97 19.65 30.73 0.15
C ALA A 97 21.08 31.15 -0.23
N GLN A 98 21.23 32.02 -1.24
CA GLN A 98 22.53 32.54 -1.61
C GLN A 98 23.16 33.37 -0.49
N TYR A 99 22.37 34.20 0.19
CA TYR A 99 22.82 34.88 1.41
C TYR A 99 23.29 33.87 2.47
N TYR A 100 22.47 32.87 2.80
CA TYR A 100 22.81 31.87 3.81
C TYR A 100 24.14 31.16 3.53
N LEU A 101 24.42 30.84 2.27
CA LEU A 101 25.64 30.12 1.85
C LEU A 101 26.89 31.01 1.73
N SER A 102 26.72 32.29 1.39
CA SER A 102 27.85 33.21 1.11
C SER A 102 28.09 34.25 2.20
N ASN A 103 27.12 34.45 3.09
CA ASN A 103 27.04 35.54 4.05
C ASN A 103 27.10 36.96 3.43
N ASP A 104 26.79 37.08 2.14
CA ASP A 104 26.73 38.36 1.43
C ASP A 104 25.35 39.00 1.63
N VAL A 105 25.33 40.05 2.47
CA VAL A 105 24.12 40.77 2.89
C VAL A 105 23.39 41.46 1.73
N THR A 106 24.01 41.63 0.56
CA THR A 106 23.32 42.17 -0.62
C THR A 106 22.18 41.26 -1.08
N PHE A 107 22.37 39.94 -1.03
CA PHE A 107 21.32 38.98 -1.34
C PHE A 107 20.22 38.95 -0.27
N ALA A 108 20.58 39.15 1.01
CA ALA A 108 19.58 39.29 2.08
C ALA A 108 18.70 40.53 1.83
N ALA A 109 19.31 41.67 1.51
CA ALA A 109 18.59 42.89 1.18
C ALA A 109 17.63 42.71 -0.01
N GLY A 110 18.06 42.02 -1.07
CA GLY A 110 17.18 41.71 -2.21
C GLY A 110 16.02 40.77 -1.85
N ALA A 111 16.28 39.73 -1.05
CA ALA A 111 15.23 38.84 -0.57
C ALA A 111 14.21 39.59 0.29
N ILE A 112 14.67 40.46 1.19
CA ILE A 112 13.83 41.31 2.05
C ILE A 112 12.99 42.29 1.23
N ALA A 113 13.57 42.93 0.21
CA ALA A 113 12.82 43.79 -0.71
C ALA A 113 11.72 43.00 -1.43
N GLY A 114 12.03 41.79 -1.90
CA GLY A 114 11.05 40.90 -2.51
C GLY A 114 9.92 40.49 -1.56
N LEU A 115 10.22 40.24 -0.28
CA LEU A 115 9.21 39.97 0.75
C LEU A 115 8.33 41.19 1.04
N TYR A 116 8.89 42.40 1.10
CA TYR A 116 8.08 43.61 1.23
C TYR A 116 7.16 43.81 0.03
N HIS A 117 7.66 43.57 -1.19
CA HIS A 117 6.80 43.54 -2.37
C HIS A 117 5.68 42.50 -2.23
N TRP A 118 5.99 41.29 -1.79
CA TRP A 118 5.01 40.21 -1.56
C TRP A 118 3.91 40.60 -0.57
N TYR A 119 4.24 41.34 0.48
CA TYR A 119 3.26 41.78 1.47
C TYR A 119 2.63 43.16 1.18
N SER A 120 3.03 43.84 0.11
CA SER A 120 2.43 45.13 -0.29
C SER A 120 1.00 45.01 -0.85
N ALA A 121 0.54 43.79 -1.12
CA ALA A 121 -0.80 43.49 -1.61
C ALA A 121 -1.24 42.10 -1.12
N ASP A 122 -2.54 41.91 -0.93
CA ASP A 122 -3.09 40.59 -0.63
C ASP A 122 -3.06 39.72 -1.89
N ARG A 123 -2.23 38.67 -1.85
CA ARG A 123 -1.99 37.77 -2.99
C ARG A 123 -2.62 36.42 -2.69
N THR A 124 -3.69 36.12 -3.42
CA THR A 124 -4.39 34.83 -3.40
C THR A 124 -4.44 34.25 -4.80
N ASN A 125 -4.61 32.93 -4.90
CA ASN A 125 -4.73 32.19 -6.16
C ASN A 125 -6.02 31.34 -6.14
N SER A 126 -6.62 31.11 -7.32
CA SER A 126 -7.81 30.27 -7.47
C SER A 126 -7.58 28.81 -7.05
N ASN A 127 -6.35 28.31 -7.13
CA ASN A 127 -5.95 27.04 -6.55
C ASN A 127 -5.69 27.20 -5.04
N TRP A 128 -6.58 26.62 -4.22
CA TRP A 128 -6.51 26.64 -2.76
C TRP A 128 -5.13 26.20 -2.22
N TRP A 129 -4.44 25.28 -2.89
CA TRP A 129 -3.15 24.75 -2.45
C TRP A 129 -2.12 25.86 -2.29
N TRP A 130 -2.09 26.85 -3.19
CA TRP A 130 -1.15 27.97 -3.09
C TRP A 130 -1.40 28.87 -1.88
N ASN A 131 -2.65 28.97 -1.44
CA ASN A 131 -3.05 29.80 -0.33
C ASN A 131 -2.81 29.11 1.03
N GLU A 132 -2.93 27.78 1.08
CA GLU A 132 -2.89 27.02 2.34
C GLU A 132 -1.58 26.21 2.53
N ILE A 133 -0.85 25.92 1.46
CA ILE A 133 0.38 25.11 1.48
C ILE A 133 1.52 25.82 0.74
N GLY A 134 1.26 26.21 -0.52
CA GLY A 134 2.27 26.67 -1.45
C GLY A 134 3.06 27.84 -0.92
N LYS A 135 2.41 28.95 -0.54
CA LYS A 135 3.16 30.10 -0.01
C LYS A 135 3.94 29.75 1.27
N GLN A 136 3.37 28.93 2.15
CA GLN A 136 3.96 28.55 3.44
C GLN A 136 5.27 27.80 3.26
N ILE A 137 5.34 26.86 2.30
CA ILE A 137 6.54 26.06 2.03
C ILE A 137 7.68 26.84 1.37
N TYR A 138 7.43 28.06 0.88
CA TYR A 138 8.50 28.96 0.42
C TYR A 138 8.85 30.01 1.48
N LEU A 139 7.85 30.64 2.09
CA LEU A 139 8.03 31.73 3.04
C LEU A 139 8.71 31.26 4.34
N GLY A 140 8.33 30.10 4.88
CA GLY A 140 8.96 29.54 6.09
C GLY A 140 10.47 29.30 5.90
N PRO A 141 10.88 28.48 4.92
CA PRO A 141 12.30 28.29 4.58
C PRO A 141 13.06 29.59 4.31
N THR A 142 12.45 30.54 3.59
CA THR A 142 13.07 31.85 3.33
C THR A 142 13.35 32.60 4.64
N ALA A 143 12.40 32.62 5.57
CA ALA A 143 12.58 33.26 6.87
C ALA A 143 13.72 32.62 7.68
N PHE A 144 13.83 31.29 7.69
CA PHE A 144 14.92 30.59 8.38
C PHE A 144 16.29 30.87 7.76
N LEU A 145 16.37 30.97 6.43
CA LEU A 145 17.61 31.29 5.72
C LEU A 145 18.09 32.73 5.97
N LEU A 146 17.17 33.68 6.11
CA LEU A 146 17.49 35.07 6.45
C LEU A 146 17.91 35.24 7.91
N GLY A 147 17.37 34.41 8.82
CA GLY A 147 17.71 34.43 10.24
C GLY A 147 17.61 35.84 10.82
N ASN A 148 18.70 36.31 11.45
CA ASN A 148 18.74 37.63 12.10
C ASN A 148 18.61 38.82 11.15
N GLN A 149 18.74 38.63 9.82
CA GLN A 149 18.50 39.71 8.86
C GLN A 149 17.02 39.96 8.60
N LEU A 150 16.14 39.01 8.95
CA LEU A 150 14.70 39.14 8.72
C LEU A 150 14.10 40.24 9.62
N PRO A 151 13.49 41.30 9.06
CA PRO A 151 12.78 42.31 9.84
C PRO A 151 11.61 41.73 10.64
N SER A 152 11.37 42.26 11.84
CA SER A 152 10.37 41.72 12.79
C SER A 152 8.93 41.80 12.30
N ASP A 153 8.61 42.83 11.51
CA ASP A 153 7.32 43.01 10.83
C ASP A 153 7.11 41.93 9.77
N LEU A 154 8.10 41.67 8.92
CA LEU A 154 8.06 40.57 7.94
C LEU A 154 7.99 39.20 8.63
N SER A 155 8.74 39.00 9.72
CA SER A 155 8.63 37.78 10.53
C SER A 155 7.21 37.57 11.08
N THR A 156 6.52 38.65 11.45
CA THR A 156 5.13 38.60 11.94
C THR A 156 4.17 38.25 10.80
N SER A 157 4.31 38.88 9.63
CA SER A 157 3.50 38.59 8.44
C SER A 157 3.66 37.14 7.98
N ILE A 158 4.90 36.63 7.89
CA ILE A 158 5.17 35.24 7.52
C ILE A 158 4.59 34.27 8.54
N ARG A 159 4.73 34.55 9.84
CA ARG A 159 4.12 33.70 10.87
C ARG A 159 2.59 33.68 10.76
N SER A 160 1.96 34.80 10.42
CA SER A 160 0.51 34.89 10.23
C SER A 160 0.00 34.07 9.04
N ASP A 161 0.85 33.79 8.05
CA ASP A 161 0.51 32.91 6.93
C ASP A 161 0.59 31.42 7.29
N MET A 162 1.23 31.06 8.40
CA MET A 162 1.41 29.67 8.81
C MET A 162 0.16 29.11 9.51
N PRO A 163 -0.30 27.90 9.16
CA PRO A 163 -1.41 27.26 9.85
C PRO A 163 -1.07 26.96 11.31
N ILE A 164 -2.10 26.95 12.17
CA ILE A 164 -1.95 26.70 13.61
C ILE A 164 -2.11 25.22 14.00
N GLU A 165 -2.75 24.43 13.13
CA GLU A 165 -3.09 23.01 13.31
C GLU A 165 -3.08 22.25 11.97
N PRO A 166 -2.81 20.93 11.94
CA PRO A 166 -3.03 20.09 10.77
C PRO A 166 -4.51 19.72 10.57
N TYR A 167 -5.08 19.92 9.37
CA TYR A 167 -6.53 19.74 9.14
C TYR A 167 -6.94 19.02 7.84
N LYS A 168 -6.00 18.54 7.02
CA LYS A 168 -6.29 17.68 5.84
C LYS A 168 -5.84 16.23 6.09
N THR A 169 -5.86 15.40 5.05
CA THR A 169 -5.45 13.98 5.03
C THR A 169 -4.30 13.72 4.04
N GLY A 170 -3.64 12.57 4.15
CA GLY A 170 -2.59 12.13 3.22
C GLY A 170 -1.44 13.13 3.04
N ALA A 171 -0.93 13.27 1.82
CA ALA A 171 0.15 14.20 1.49
C ALA A 171 -0.17 15.68 1.82
N ASN A 172 -1.44 16.09 1.70
CA ASN A 172 -1.86 17.44 2.08
C ASN A 172 -1.74 17.68 3.59
N ARG A 173 -2.00 16.64 4.41
CA ARG A 173 -1.79 16.73 5.87
C ARG A 173 -0.32 16.96 6.19
N THR A 174 0.58 16.18 5.58
CA THR A 174 2.01 16.30 5.81
C THR A 174 2.54 17.67 5.38
N ASP A 175 2.06 18.23 4.27
CA ASP A 175 2.48 19.56 3.83
C ASP A 175 1.95 20.70 4.70
N ILE A 176 0.69 20.63 5.14
CA ILE A 176 0.15 21.60 6.11
C ILE A 176 0.91 21.50 7.43
N SER A 177 1.21 20.29 7.89
CA SER A 177 2.04 20.07 9.08
C SER A 177 3.40 20.77 9.00
N LYS A 178 4.06 20.81 7.83
CA LYS A 178 5.29 21.61 7.64
C LYS A 178 5.05 23.08 7.94
N GLY A 179 3.96 23.65 7.41
CA GLY A 179 3.55 25.02 7.71
C GLY A 179 3.32 25.26 9.21
N VAL A 180 2.65 24.32 9.90
CA VAL A 180 2.44 24.40 11.35
C VAL A 180 3.77 24.41 12.11
N ILE A 181 4.70 23.52 11.74
CA ILE A 181 6.06 23.48 12.31
C ILE A 181 6.76 24.82 12.10
N TYR A 182 6.71 25.37 10.88
CA TYR A 182 7.38 26.62 10.56
C TYR A 182 6.83 27.79 11.39
N GLY A 183 5.50 27.88 11.54
CA GLY A 183 4.85 28.89 12.40
C GLY A 183 5.28 28.77 13.86
N GLY A 184 5.41 27.55 14.36
CA GLY A 184 5.92 27.28 15.71
C GLY A 184 7.37 27.70 15.90
N LEU A 185 8.25 27.37 14.95
CA LEU A 185 9.67 27.72 15.00
C LEU A 185 9.90 29.24 14.93
N LEU A 186 9.29 29.92 13.95
CA LEU A 186 9.35 31.39 13.83
C LEU A 186 8.77 32.08 15.07
N GLY A 187 7.86 31.38 15.75
CA GLY A 187 7.15 31.88 16.89
C GLY A 187 7.73 31.59 18.26
N SER A 188 8.80 30.79 18.32
CA SER A 188 9.26 30.15 19.56
C SER A 188 8.13 29.42 20.32
N ASP A 189 7.16 28.85 19.61
CA ASP A 189 5.99 28.13 20.15
C ASP A 189 6.20 26.62 20.03
N SER A 190 6.77 26.01 21.08
CA SER A 190 6.99 24.56 21.17
C SER A 190 5.70 23.74 21.03
N ALA A 191 4.57 24.26 21.50
CA ALA A 191 3.29 23.54 21.40
C ALA A 191 2.82 23.46 19.95
N GLN A 192 2.99 24.53 19.17
CA GLN A 192 2.68 24.52 17.74
C GLN A 192 3.62 23.60 16.96
N VAL A 193 4.93 23.60 17.27
CA VAL A 193 5.88 22.63 16.69
C VAL A 193 5.43 21.20 16.96
N LYS A 194 5.05 20.88 18.20
CA LYS A 194 4.54 19.55 18.58
C LYS A 194 3.31 19.15 17.78
N ARG A 195 2.36 20.05 17.55
CA ARG A 195 1.13 19.75 16.79
C ARG A 195 1.42 19.48 15.32
N GLY A 196 2.30 20.28 14.71
CA GLY A 196 2.73 20.06 13.33
C GLY A 196 3.41 18.71 13.14
N LEU A 197 4.36 18.37 14.02
CA LEU A 197 5.06 17.07 14.04
C LEU A 197 4.10 15.90 14.27
N GLY A 198 3.17 16.04 15.22
CA GLY A 198 2.13 15.03 15.48
C GLY A 198 1.27 14.73 14.25
N GLY A 199 0.93 15.76 13.46
CA GLY A 199 0.19 15.57 12.20
C GLY A 199 0.93 14.74 11.14
N ILE A 200 2.28 14.71 11.16
CA ILE A 200 3.10 13.82 10.32
C ILE A 200 3.18 12.44 10.95
N GLU A 201 3.49 12.35 12.25
CA GLU A 201 3.63 11.09 12.99
C GLU A 201 2.36 10.22 12.92
N GLU A 202 1.18 10.83 12.96
CA GLU A 202 -0.12 10.14 12.81
C GLU A 202 -0.28 9.42 11.46
N THR A 203 0.44 9.85 10.42
CA THR A 203 0.40 9.18 9.10
C THR A 203 1.25 7.91 9.06
N ILE A 204 2.14 7.70 10.04
CA ILE A 204 3.03 6.55 10.14
C ILE A 204 2.27 5.40 10.81
N VAL A 205 1.37 4.77 10.05
CA VAL A 205 0.52 3.66 10.50
C VAL A 205 0.40 2.58 9.44
N ILE A 206 0.27 1.33 9.88
CA ILE A 206 -0.25 0.27 9.02
C ILE A 206 -1.76 0.45 8.90
N THR A 207 -2.28 0.45 7.68
CA THR A 207 -3.69 0.69 7.40
C THR A 207 -4.23 -0.28 6.34
N GLU A 208 -5.55 -0.45 6.33
CA GLU A 208 -6.29 -1.18 5.28
C GLU A 208 -6.85 -0.23 4.21
N ALA A 209 -6.77 1.09 4.44
CA ALA A 209 -7.09 2.15 3.50
C ALA A 209 -5.82 2.61 2.75
N GLU A 210 -5.84 3.81 2.16
CA GLU A 210 -4.64 4.43 1.55
C GLU A 210 -3.54 4.64 2.60
N GLY A 211 -2.29 4.39 2.22
CA GLY A 211 -1.11 4.44 3.08
C GLY A 211 -0.29 3.15 3.08
N VAL A 212 0.53 2.98 4.13
CA VAL A 212 1.38 1.79 4.30
C VAL A 212 0.53 0.57 4.65
N GLN A 213 0.63 -0.47 3.84
CA GLN A 213 -0.07 -1.74 4.04
C GLN A 213 0.75 -2.70 4.91
N ALA A 214 0.10 -3.75 5.43
CA ALA A 214 0.73 -4.74 6.32
C ALA A 214 1.88 -5.55 5.69
N ASP A 215 2.00 -5.57 4.36
CA ASP A 215 3.10 -6.18 3.61
C ASP A 215 4.21 -5.17 3.22
N PHE A 216 4.09 -3.93 3.70
CA PHE A 216 4.95 -2.78 3.41
C PHE A 216 4.88 -2.24 1.97
N SER A 217 3.87 -2.66 1.20
CA SER A 217 3.45 -1.90 0.02
C SER A 217 2.76 -0.59 0.42
N PHE A 218 2.69 0.37 -0.50
CA PHE A 218 2.00 1.64 -0.31
C PHE A 218 0.86 1.78 -1.30
N GLN A 219 -0.32 2.21 -0.83
CA GLN A 219 -1.50 2.39 -1.67
C GLN A 219 -2.02 3.83 -1.66
N GLN A 220 -2.41 4.35 -2.83
CA GLN A 220 -3.03 5.68 -2.98
C GLN A 220 -4.01 5.70 -4.17
N HIS A 221 -5.04 6.54 -4.09
CA HIS A 221 -6.20 6.61 -4.98
C HIS A 221 -7.05 5.33 -4.91
N GLY A 222 -7.31 4.90 -3.68
CA GLY A 222 -7.81 3.57 -3.35
C GLY A 222 -6.70 2.52 -3.34
N ALA A 223 -7.08 1.24 -3.47
CA ALA A 223 -6.14 0.13 -3.43
C ALA A 223 -5.32 0.00 -4.73
N GLN A 224 -4.34 0.88 -4.92
CA GLN A 224 -3.44 0.93 -6.09
C GLN A 224 -1.99 1.07 -5.62
N LEU A 225 -1.09 0.20 -6.07
CA LEU A 225 0.34 0.23 -5.73
C LEU A 225 1.01 1.55 -6.15
N TYR A 226 1.68 2.21 -5.20
CA TYR A 226 2.26 3.54 -5.39
C TYR A 226 3.56 3.83 -4.62
N ASN A 227 4.34 2.81 -4.23
CA ASN A 227 5.60 3.01 -3.48
C ASN A 227 6.55 4.01 -4.16
N GLY A 228 6.72 3.96 -5.48
CA GLY A 228 7.58 4.86 -6.24
C GLY A 228 6.93 6.18 -6.69
N GLY A 229 5.80 6.56 -6.10
CA GLY A 229 5.13 7.84 -6.35
C GLY A 229 4.64 8.46 -5.04
N TYR A 230 3.35 8.34 -4.71
CA TYR A 230 2.83 8.88 -3.44
C TYR A 230 3.49 8.28 -2.19
N GLY A 231 3.94 7.03 -2.25
CA GLY A 231 4.69 6.40 -1.16
C GLY A 231 6.03 7.09 -0.90
N ASP A 232 6.73 7.51 -1.96
CA ASP A 232 7.97 8.28 -1.84
C ASP A 232 7.72 9.68 -1.26
N VAL A 233 6.64 10.35 -1.67
CA VAL A 233 6.24 11.65 -1.07
C VAL A 233 5.93 11.52 0.43
N PHE A 234 5.21 10.48 0.83
CA PHE A 234 4.96 10.18 2.24
C PHE A 234 6.28 9.91 2.99
N PHE A 235 7.12 9.05 2.42
CA PHE A 235 8.31 8.57 3.10
C PHE A 235 9.39 9.64 3.23
N ASP A 236 9.54 10.52 2.23
CA ASP A 236 10.38 11.70 2.30
C ASP A 236 10.02 12.57 3.52
N ALA A 237 8.74 12.91 3.67
CA ALA A 237 8.28 13.71 4.81
C ALA A 237 8.44 12.97 6.16
N ALA A 238 8.02 11.70 6.22
CA ALA A 238 8.02 10.92 7.45
C ALA A 238 9.45 10.66 7.97
N SER A 239 10.34 10.19 7.10
CA SER A 239 11.73 9.88 7.48
C SER A 239 12.54 11.13 7.80
N TYR A 240 12.37 12.21 7.02
CA TYR A 240 13.04 13.48 7.25
C TYR A 240 12.69 14.05 8.63
N TRP A 241 11.39 14.28 8.90
CA TRP A 241 11.00 14.93 10.15
C TRP A 241 11.28 14.07 11.37
N ALA A 242 11.07 12.75 11.30
CA ALA A 242 11.47 11.84 12.37
C ALA A 242 12.98 11.96 12.66
N TYR A 243 13.81 12.01 11.62
CA TYR A 243 15.26 12.17 11.77
C TYR A 243 15.62 13.52 12.39
N GLN A 244 15.03 14.62 11.92
CA GLN A 244 15.40 15.96 12.41
C GLN A 244 15.12 16.17 13.90
N VAL A 245 14.16 15.44 14.48
CA VAL A 245 13.76 15.57 15.89
C VAL A 245 14.15 14.37 16.76
N ARG A 246 14.95 13.43 16.24
CA ARG A 246 15.27 12.12 16.85
C ARG A 246 15.77 12.12 18.30
N ASP A 247 16.39 13.21 18.72
CA ASP A 247 17.02 13.45 20.04
C ASP A 247 16.51 14.75 20.69
N LEU A 248 15.42 15.32 20.17
CA LEU A 248 14.74 16.49 20.73
C LEU A 248 13.49 16.05 21.50
N GLN A 249 12.88 16.95 22.27
CA GLN A 249 11.64 16.66 23.03
C GLN A 249 10.46 16.16 22.17
N TRP A 250 10.48 16.43 20.86
CA TRP A 250 9.44 16.03 19.91
C TRP A 250 9.81 14.76 19.12
N HIS A 251 10.77 13.97 19.61
CA HIS A 251 11.11 12.70 18.98
C HIS A 251 9.86 11.86 18.75
N PHE A 252 9.77 11.22 17.58
CA PHE A 252 8.66 10.33 17.29
C PHE A 252 8.72 9.08 18.18
N ALA A 253 7.57 8.43 18.38
CA ALA A 253 7.48 7.22 19.16
C ALA A 253 8.33 6.09 18.55
N PRO A 254 8.98 5.23 19.36
CA PRO A 254 9.88 4.20 18.84
C PRO A 254 9.24 3.22 17.86
N ASP A 255 7.95 2.92 18.01
CA ASP A 255 7.18 2.07 17.09
C ASP A 255 6.98 2.74 15.71
N LYS A 256 6.87 4.07 15.68
CA LYS A 256 6.80 4.87 14.44
C LYS A 256 8.13 4.84 13.70
N ASN A 257 9.24 5.03 14.41
CA ASN A 257 10.59 4.92 13.83
C ASN A 257 10.84 3.52 13.27
N ARG A 258 10.42 2.47 13.99
CA ARG A 258 10.49 1.09 13.49
C ARG A 258 9.65 0.90 12.23
N LEU A 259 8.44 1.45 12.17
CA LEU A 259 7.59 1.34 10.98
C LEU A 259 8.18 2.09 9.76
N VAL A 260 8.81 3.26 9.95
CA VAL A 260 9.56 3.96 8.90
C VAL A 260 10.70 3.06 8.37
N ALA A 261 11.47 2.45 9.27
CA ALA A 261 12.54 1.52 8.89
C ALA A 261 12.01 0.27 8.18
N ASP A 262 10.91 -0.31 8.66
CA ASP A 262 10.26 -1.46 8.06
C ASP A 262 9.71 -1.15 6.67
N TYR A 263 9.01 -0.03 6.49
CA TYR A 263 8.55 0.40 5.17
C TYR A 263 9.70 0.53 4.16
N PHE A 264 10.84 1.07 4.60
CA PHE A 264 12.00 1.24 3.73
C PHE A 264 12.69 -0.09 3.39
N LEU A 265 13.07 -0.86 4.41
CA LEU A 265 13.91 -2.04 4.26
C LEU A 265 13.11 -3.28 3.84
N ASN A 266 11.81 -3.31 4.18
CA ASN A 266 10.91 -4.39 3.80
C ASN A 266 10.03 -3.98 2.60
N GLY A 267 9.72 -2.69 2.39
CA GLY A 267 9.04 -2.24 1.17
C GLY A 267 10.01 -1.83 0.07
N VAL A 268 10.46 -0.58 0.15
CA VAL A 268 11.17 0.14 -0.93
C VAL A 268 12.41 -0.61 -1.43
N ARG A 269 13.25 -1.15 -0.54
CA ARG A 269 14.45 -1.93 -0.89
C ARG A 269 14.17 -3.11 -1.83
N TRP A 270 12.96 -3.67 -1.77
CA TRP A 270 12.55 -4.81 -2.59
C TRP A 270 11.87 -4.42 -3.90
N MET A 271 11.85 -3.14 -4.28
CA MET A 271 11.13 -2.63 -5.44
C MET A 271 12.03 -1.82 -6.38
N GLY A 272 13.29 -2.20 -6.57
CA GLY A 272 14.17 -1.47 -7.46
C GLY A 272 15.57 -2.05 -7.57
N ARG A 273 16.41 -1.34 -8.33
CA ARG A 273 17.83 -1.67 -8.50
C ARG A 273 18.65 -0.43 -8.79
N HIS A 274 19.82 -0.30 -8.14
CA HIS A 274 20.73 0.84 -8.29
C HIS A 274 20.03 2.21 -8.21
N GLY A 275 19.05 2.32 -7.31
CA GLY A 275 18.27 3.53 -7.07
C GLY A 275 17.11 3.80 -8.03
N THR A 276 16.97 3.03 -9.11
CA THR A 276 15.75 3.06 -9.94
C THR A 276 14.69 2.18 -9.30
N LEU A 277 13.60 2.80 -8.85
CA LEU A 277 12.41 2.06 -8.41
C LEU A 277 11.65 1.49 -9.62
N ASP A 278 11.05 0.33 -9.41
CA ASP A 278 10.24 -0.37 -10.39
C ASP A 278 9.12 0.54 -10.91
N TYR A 279 9.05 0.69 -12.23
CA TYR A 279 8.04 1.49 -12.91
C TYR A 279 6.61 0.97 -12.67
N ASN A 280 6.45 -0.31 -12.30
CA ASN A 280 5.19 -0.84 -11.81
C ASN A 280 4.65 -0.11 -10.57
N ALA A 281 5.54 0.40 -9.71
CA ALA A 281 5.19 1.04 -8.45
C ALA A 281 5.05 2.57 -8.54
N ARG A 282 5.16 3.15 -9.75
CA ARG A 282 5.17 4.61 -9.97
C ARG A 282 3.83 5.23 -10.37
N GLY A 283 2.79 4.40 -10.51
CA GLY A 283 1.46 4.83 -10.95
C GLY A 283 1.52 5.59 -12.28
N ARG A 284 0.79 6.71 -12.40
CA ARG A 284 0.80 7.53 -13.63
C ARG A 284 2.14 8.25 -13.89
N GLY A 285 3.01 8.30 -12.88
CA GLY A 285 4.33 8.93 -12.94
C GLY A 285 5.28 8.29 -13.95
N ILE A 286 5.00 7.06 -14.42
CA ILE A 286 5.74 6.42 -15.52
C ILE A 286 5.77 7.25 -16.81
N SER A 287 4.79 8.13 -17.00
CA SER A 287 4.68 9.00 -18.17
C SER A 287 5.40 10.35 -18.05
N ARG A 288 6.16 10.56 -16.97
CA ARG A 288 6.92 11.79 -16.73
C ARG A 288 8.36 11.62 -17.22
N ILE A 289 8.94 12.70 -17.74
CA ILE A 289 10.39 12.78 -17.92
C ILE A 289 11.03 12.73 -16.53
N ASP A 290 11.77 11.66 -16.27
CA ASP A 290 12.50 11.46 -15.02
C ASP A 290 13.99 11.78 -15.24
N LYS A 291 14.62 12.43 -14.26
CA LYS A 291 16.07 12.62 -14.22
C LYS A 291 16.60 11.75 -13.09
N ALA A 292 17.62 10.94 -13.37
CA ALA A 292 18.24 10.12 -12.33
C ALA A 292 18.77 11.02 -11.20
N ASN A 293 18.13 10.94 -10.03
CA ASN A 293 18.56 11.64 -8.82
C ASN A 293 18.51 10.67 -7.64
N LEU A 294 19.69 10.20 -7.23
CA LEU A 294 19.85 9.26 -6.13
C LEU A 294 19.83 9.94 -4.75
N GLY A 295 20.01 11.27 -4.71
CA GLY A 295 20.20 12.05 -3.48
C GLY A 295 19.15 11.79 -2.39
N PRO A 296 17.84 11.88 -2.70
CA PRO A 296 16.78 11.59 -1.73
C PRO A 296 16.90 10.19 -1.12
N LEU A 297 17.05 9.16 -1.95
CA LEU A 297 17.10 7.77 -1.50
C LEU A 297 18.34 7.49 -0.63
N LEU A 298 19.49 8.09 -0.95
CA LEU A 298 20.71 7.99 -0.16
C LEU A 298 20.55 8.63 1.22
N ARG A 299 19.92 9.81 1.29
CA ARG A 299 19.63 10.50 2.58
C ARG A 299 18.63 9.71 3.42
N GLN A 300 17.59 9.18 2.80
CA GLN A 300 16.60 8.34 3.47
C GLN A 300 17.24 7.10 4.13
N ALA A 301 18.24 6.49 3.48
CA ALA A 301 18.98 5.38 4.09
C ALA A 301 19.77 5.79 5.35
N ASP A 302 20.36 7.00 5.35
CA ASP A 302 21.03 7.54 6.55
C ASP A 302 20.03 7.86 7.66
N TYR A 303 18.85 8.39 7.31
CA TYR A 303 17.77 8.65 8.25
C TYR A 303 17.31 7.35 8.92
N VAL A 304 17.06 6.30 8.13
CA VAL A 304 16.67 4.99 8.65
C VAL A 304 17.75 4.39 9.55
N ALA A 305 19.02 4.49 9.16
CA ALA A 305 20.12 3.97 9.99
C ALA A 305 20.20 4.66 11.36
N ALA A 306 19.86 5.95 11.44
CA ALA A 306 19.84 6.67 12.71
C ALA A 306 18.56 6.44 13.53
N LEU A 307 17.41 6.28 12.86
CA LEU A 307 16.10 6.08 13.51
C LEU A 307 15.89 4.67 14.05
N ALA A 308 16.50 3.67 13.41
CA ALA A 308 16.49 2.27 13.83
C ALA A 308 17.91 1.71 13.85
N PRO A 309 18.73 2.05 14.88
CA PRO A 309 20.12 1.60 14.99
C PRO A 309 20.28 0.08 14.91
N GLU A 310 19.28 -0.67 15.36
CA GLU A 310 19.25 -2.14 15.29
C GLU A 310 19.19 -2.68 13.84
N ARG A 311 18.77 -1.85 12.87
CA ARG A 311 18.73 -2.17 11.43
C ARG A 311 19.68 -1.31 10.60
N ALA A 312 20.59 -0.55 11.23
CA ALA A 312 21.48 0.37 10.53
C ALA A 312 22.36 -0.33 9.46
N ALA A 313 22.82 -1.55 9.74
CA ALA A 313 23.61 -2.32 8.78
C ALA A 313 22.85 -2.60 7.48
N GLU A 314 21.56 -2.93 7.56
CA GLU A 314 20.72 -3.16 6.38
C GLU A 314 20.53 -1.89 5.54
N ALA A 315 20.30 -0.75 6.21
CA ALA A 315 20.14 0.54 5.54
C ALA A 315 21.44 0.99 4.85
N GLN A 316 22.59 0.81 5.50
CA GLN A 316 23.89 1.14 4.91
C GLN A 316 24.25 0.21 3.74
N GLN A 317 23.92 -1.08 3.81
CA GLN A 317 24.07 -1.99 2.67
C GLN A 317 23.20 -1.57 1.49
N PHE A 318 21.93 -1.20 1.73
CA PHE A 318 21.08 -0.71 0.66
C PHE A 318 21.60 0.60 0.06
N LYS A 319 22.10 1.53 0.89
CA LYS A 319 22.77 2.76 0.43
C LYS A 319 23.98 2.46 -0.46
N GLN A 320 24.78 1.45 -0.12
CA GLN A 320 25.90 1.01 -0.96
C GLN A 320 25.41 0.42 -2.28
N HIS A 321 24.34 -0.39 -2.26
CA HIS A 321 23.75 -0.93 -3.48
C HIS A 321 23.22 0.16 -4.42
N VAL A 322 22.55 1.18 -3.88
CA VAL A 322 22.12 2.37 -4.63
C VAL A 322 23.32 3.08 -5.29
N ASN A 323 24.49 3.06 -4.66
CA ASN A 323 25.75 3.58 -5.21
C ASN A 323 26.54 2.58 -6.09
N GLY A 324 25.92 1.47 -6.52
CA GLY A 324 26.52 0.53 -7.46
C GLY A 324 27.15 -0.73 -6.84
N ALA A 325 27.13 -0.88 -5.51
CA ALA A 325 27.56 -2.14 -4.89
C ALA A 325 26.60 -3.29 -5.26
N PRO A 326 27.03 -4.56 -5.14
CA PRO A 326 26.12 -5.70 -5.23
C PRO A 326 24.97 -5.61 -4.23
N GLU A 327 23.84 -6.20 -4.57
CA GLU A 327 22.67 -6.24 -3.69
C GLU A 327 22.92 -7.17 -2.50
N SER A 328 22.46 -6.79 -1.30
CA SER A 328 22.67 -7.56 -0.07
C SER A 328 21.53 -8.53 0.25
N ILE A 329 20.41 -8.39 -0.46
CA ILE A 329 19.26 -9.30 -0.39
C ILE A 329 19.18 -10.18 -1.63
N ALA A 330 18.66 -11.39 -1.47
CA ALA A 330 18.37 -12.27 -2.59
C ALA A 330 17.22 -13.23 -2.24
N GLY A 331 16.16 -13.19 -3.03
CA GLY A 331 14.99 -14.03 -2.86
C GLY A 331 13.77 -13.51 -3.60
N PHE A 332 12.61 -13.97 -3.17
CA PHE A 332 11.32 -13.58 -3.72
C PHE A 332 10.45 -12.97 -2.63
N ARG A 333 9.72 -11.91 -2.95
CA ARG A 333 8.88 -11.20 -2.00
C ARG A 333 7.45 -11.06 -2.50
N SER A 334 6.52 -11.46 -1.63
CA SER A 334 5.08 -11.29 -1.84
C SER A 334 4.59 -9.99 -1.20
N PHE A 335 4.00 -9.11 -2.02
CA PHE A 335 3.24 -7.95 -1.60
C PHE A 335 1.75 -8.23 -1.83
N TYR A 336 1.24 -9.16 -1.03
CA TYR A 336 -0.11 -9.73 -1.14
C TYR A 336 -1.24 -8.71 -0.99
N ARG A 337 -1.00 -7.54 -0.38
CA ARG A 337 -2.00 -6.45 -0.28
C ARG A 337 -2.14 -5.68 -1.58
N SER A 338 -1.14 -5.72 -2.46
CA SER A 338 -1.05 -4.85 -3.64
C SER A 338 -0.95 -5.60 -4.97
N ASP A 339 -1.26 -6.90 -4.97
CA ASP A 339 -1.15 -7.80 -6.13
C ASP A 339 0.20 -7.62 -6.87
N TYR A 340 1.27 -7.56 -6.09
CA TYR A 340 2.62 -7.33 -6.58
C TYR A 340 3.58 -8.35 -5.97
N ALA A 341 4.62 -8.69 -6.72
CA ALA A 341 5.72 -9.50 -6.23
C ALA A 341 7.03 -9.02 -6.82
N SER A 342 8.14 -9.27 -6.13
CA SER A 342 9.46 -8.99 -6.66
C SER A 342 10.42 -10.15 -6.45
N LYS A 343 11.33 -10.31 -7.39
CA LYS A 343 12.49 -11.18 -7.32
C LYS A 343 13.73 -10.30 -7.28
N VAL A 344 14.59 -10.55 -6.31
CA VAL A 344 15.91 -9.96 -6.23
C VAL A 344 16.91 -11.10 -6.24
N GLY A 345 17.86 -11.07 -7.17
CA GLY A 345 18.87 -12.12 -7.29
C GLY A 345 20.24 -11.55 -7.55
N ASN A 346 21.21 -12.42 -7.84
CA ASN A 346 22.57 -11.95 -8.06
C ASN A 346 22.64 -11.13 -9.35
N GLY A 347 22.87 -9.83 -9.22
CA GLY A 347 23.01 -8.92 -10.36
C GLY A 347 21.70 -8.45 -11.00
N HIS A 348 20.52 -8.79 -10.46
CA HIS A 348 19.25 -8.44 -11.10
C HIS A 348 18.07 -8.23 -10.14
N PHE A 349 17.04 -7.58 -10.68
CA PHE A 349 15.73 -7.37 -10.09
C PHE A 349 14.67 -7.71 -11.14
N ILE A 350 13.57 -8.35 -10.71
CA ILE A 350 12.36 -8.51 -11.53
C ILE A 350 11.13 -8.14 -10.70
N GLY A 351 10.36 -7.17 -11.14
CA GLY A 351 9.10 -6.79 -10.53
C GLY A 351 7.91 -7.27 -11.35
N ILE A 352 6.92 -7.87 -10.68
CA ILE A 352 5.73 -8.48 -11.29
C ILE A 352 4.50 -7.75 -10.78
N LYS A 353 3.84 -6.96 -11.63
CA LYS A 353 2.59 -6.27 -11.26
C LYS A 353 1.38 -6.96 -11.85
N MET A 354 0.44 -7.25 -10.98
CA MET A 354 -0.85 -7.84 -11.30
C MET A 354 -1.95 -6.92 -10.76
N ASN A 355 -3.19 -7.36 -10.93
CA ASN A 355 -4.37 -6.75 -10.34
C ASN A 355 -5.51 -7.79 -10.27
N SER A 356 -6.52 -7.49 -9.46
CA SER A 356 -7.66 -8.36 -9.21
C SER A 356 -8.92 -7.54 -8.94
N LYS A 357 -10.01 -8.20 -8.56
CA LYS A 357 -11.20 -7.56 -7.99
C LYS A 357 -10.94 -6.73 -6.72
N ARG A 358 -9.76 -6.82 -6.11
CA ARG A 358 -9.37 -6.06 -4.92
C ARG A 358 -8.54 -4.82 -5.25
N ILE A 359 -7.70 -4.91 -6.30
CA ILE A 359 -6.61 -3.97 -6.56
C ILE A 359 -6.85 -3.27 -7.89
N LYS A 360 -6.81 -1.94 -7.87
CA LYS A 360 -6.90 -1.11 -9.08
C LYS A 360 -5.64 -1.27 -9.93
N PRO A 361 -5.77 -1.40 -11.26
CA PRO A 361 -4.62 -1.28 -12.17
C PRO A 361 -4.04 0.14 -12.13
N THR A 362 -2.90 0.34 -12.82
CA THR A 362 -2.29 1.66 -13.00
C THR A 362 -3.29 2.66 -13.59
N GLU A 363 -3.42 3.82 -12.95
CA GLU A 363 -4.33 4.89 -13.34
C GLU A 363 -3.82 5.75 -14.50
N ALA A 364 -4.74 6.45 -15.16
CA ALA A 364 -4.47 7.75 -15.78
C ALA A 364 -4.95 8.88 -14.84
N GLY A 365 -4.58 10.12 -15.14
CA GLY A 365 -5.12 11.28 -14.41
C GLY A 365 -4.38 12.55 -14.78
N ASN A 366 -5.07 13.69 -14.79
CA ASN A 366 -4.49 14.99 -15.16
C ASN A 366 -3.77 15.02 -16.51
N GLY A 367 -4.24 14.23 -17.48
CA GLY A 367 -3.58 14.10 -18.78
C GLY A 367 -2.30 13.25 -18.79
N GLU A 368 -1.99 12.58 -17.69
CA GLU A 368 -0.83 11.69 -17.53
C GLU A 368 -1.21 10.21 -17.77
N ASN A 369 -0.21 9.41 -18.18
CA ASN A 369 -0.29 7.97 -18.44
C ASN A 369 -1.38 7.55 -19.43
N LEU A 370 -1.37 8.17 -20.61
CA LEU A 370 -2.45 8.05 -21.58
C LEU A 370 -2.55 6.71 -22.31
N LEU A 371 -1.55 5.82 -22.17
CA LEU A 371 -1.50 4.53 -22.87
C LEU A 371 -1.16 3.33 -21.95
N GLY A 372 -0.93 3.56 -20.64
CA GLY A 372 -0.41 2.54 -19.73
C GLY A 372 -1.39 1.52 -19.17
N ASN A 373 -2.49 1.22 -19.87
CA ASN A 373 -3.55 0.35 -19.36
C ASN A 373 -3.05 -1.07 -19.01
N TRP A 374 -2.21 -1.65 -19.87
CA TRP A 374 -1.76 -3.03 -19.71
C TRP A 374 -0.74 -3.26 -18.58
N ILE A 375 -0.19 -2.19 -17.97
CA ILE A 375 0.78 -2.30 -16.86
C ILE A 375 0.22 -3.11 -15.68
N GLY A 376 -1.10 -3.08 -15.43
CA GLY A 376 -1.69 -3.84 -14.33
C GLY A 376 -1.81 -5.36 -14.57
N PHE A 377 -1.61 -5.84 -15.80
CA PHE A 377 -2.09 -7.16 -16.23
C PHE A 377 -0.97 -8.20 -16.38
N GLY A 378 -0.14 -8.32 -15.34
CA GLY A 378 0.98 -9.24 -15.29
C GLY A 378 2.23 -8.68 -15.96
N SER A 379 2.51 -7.39 -15.78
CA SER A 379 3.71 -6.76 -16.36
C SER A 379 4.96 -7.18 -15.61
N THR A 380 6.09 -7.26 -16.33
CA THR A 380 7.40 -7.63 -15.76
C THR A 380 8.49 -6.64 -16.17
N PHE A 381 8.99 -5.85 -15.21
CA PHE A 381 10.20 -5.04 -15.42
C PHE A 381 11.42 -5.80 -14.92
N ILE A 382 12.44 -5.95 -15.78
CA ILE A 382 13.67 -6.70 -15.49
C ILE A 382 14.85 -5.73 -15.55
N MET A 383 15.55 -5.54 -14.42
CA MET A 383 16.63 -4.57 -14.29
C MET A 383 17.91 -5.25 -13.78
N GLN A 384 19.05 -4.88 -14.36
CA GLN A 384 20.42 -5.25 -13.93
C GLN A 384 21.28 -4.00 -13.73
N ARG A 385 21.22 -3.06 -14.65
CA ARG A 385 21.91 -1.76 -14.59
C ARG A 385 21.06 -0.72 -13.86
N GLY A 386 19.73 -0.86 -13.93
CA GLY A 386 18.76 0.08 -13.37
C GLY A 386 18.30 1.14 -14.39
N ASP A 387 18.86 1.17 -15.60
CA ASP A 387 18.52 2.14 -16.65
C ASP A 387 17.96 1.48 -17.94
N GLU A 388 17.58 0.20 -17.90
CA GLU A 388 17.05 -0.56 -19.04
C GLU A 388 15.80 0.08 -19.68
N TYR A 389 15.03 0.82 -18.89
CA TYR A 389 13.78 1.47 -19.30
C TYR A 389 13.85 3.01 -19.21
N HIS A 390 14.99 3.58 -18.83
CA HIS A 390 15.10 5.02 -18.60
C HIS A 390 14.82 5.79 -19.89
N GLY A 391 13.80 6.65 -19.89
CA GLY A 391 13.45 7.51 -21.01
C GLY A 391 12.84 6.80 -22.25
N ILE A 392 12.55 5.49 -22.18
CA ILE A 392 12.06 4.72 -23.34
C ILE A 392 10.55 4.81 -23.57
N PHE A 393 9.76 5.12 -22.53
CA PHE A 393 8.30 5.14 -22.57
C PHE A 393 7.64 5.96 -23.71
N PRO A 394 8.18 7.11 -24.18
CA PRO A 394 7.61 7.81 -25.33
C PRO A 394 7.67 7.02 -26.64
N VAL A 395 8.59 6.05 -26.77
CA VAL A 395 8.76 5.23 -27.98
C VAL A 395 8.29 3.78 -27.81
N TRP A 396 7.70 3.45 -26.66
CA TRP A 396 7.15 2.13 -26.39
C TRP A 396 5.94 1.82 -27.27
N ASN A 397 5.84 0.56 -27.69
CA ASN A 397 4.58 -0.01 -28.13
C ASN A 397 3.77 -0.44 -26.91
N TRP A 398 2.84 0.41 -26.49
CA TRP A 398 1.99 0.20 -25.31
C TRP A 398 0.96 -0.93 -25.44
N ALA A 399 0.78 -1.50 -26.63
CA ALA A 399 0.01 -2.74 -26.83
C ALA A 399 0.81 -4.01 -26.46
N LEU A 400 2.12 -3.87 -26.24
CA LEU A 400 3.07 -4.97 -26.01
C LEU A 400 3.89 -4.70 -24.73
N VAL A 401 3.21 -4.42 -23.61
CA VAL A 401 3.88 -4.20 -22.32
C VAL A 401 4.58 -5.49 -21.87
N PRO A 402 5.86 -5.43 -21.43
CA PRO A 402 6.62 -6.60 -20.96
C PRO A 402 5.84 -7.45 -19.96
N GLY A 403 5.86 -8.78 -20.11
CA GLY A 403 5.19 -9.77 -19.25
C GLY A 403 3.71 -10.03 -19.55
N THR A 404 3.02 -9.07 -20.14
CA THR A 404 1.55 -9.12 -20.33
C THR A 404 1.14 -10.13 -21.39
N THR A 405 -0.07 -10.70 -21.24
CA THR A 405 -0.77 -11.43 -22.31
C THR A 405 -1.96 -10.59 -22.74
N ALA A 406 -1.91 -10.01 -23.93
CA ALA A 406 -2.90 -9.04 -24.36
C ALA A 406 -3.22 -9.11 -25.86
N PRO A 407 -4.47 -8.84 -26.27
CA PRO A 407 -4.78 -8.42 -27.63
C PRO A 407 -4.03 -7.14 -27.96
N GLN A 408 -3.49 -7.03 -29.19
CA GLN A 408 -2.58 -5.96 -29.59
C GLN A 408 -3.28 -4.61 -29.84
N PHE A 409 -3.79 -3.98 -28.78
CA PHE A 409 -4.27 -2.60 -28.77
C PHE A 409 -3.69 -1.83 -27.57
N ALA A 410 -3.54 -0.52 -27.72
CA ALA A 410 -3.23 0.39 -26.61
C ALA A 410 -4.49 1.21 -26.27
N VAL A 411 -4.73 1.47 -24.99
CA VAL A 411 -5.85 2.28 -24.53
C VAL A 411 -5.44 3.08 -23.31
N LYS A 412 -6.09 4.22 -23.12
CA LYS A 412 -5.99 5.00 -21.89
C LYS A 412 -6.56 4.18 -20.71
N PRO A 413 -5.82 4.01 -19.60
CA PRO A 413 -6.40 3.51 -18.37
C PRO A 413 -7.51 4.46 -17.86
N ALA A 414 -8.38 3.96 -17.00
CA ALA A 414 -9.38 4.81 -16.34
C ALA A 414 -8.69 5.89 -15.48
N ASP A 415 -9.24 7.10 -15.50
CA ASP A 415 -8.78 8.16 -14.62
C ASP A 415 -8.97 7.74 -13.15
N TRP A 416 -7.92 7.90 -12.34
CA TRP A 416 -7.87 7.51 -10.92
C TRP A 416 -8.09 6.02 -10.62
N GLY A 417 -7.92 5.19 -11.65
CA GLY A 417 -7.98 3.73 -11.58
C GLY A 417 -9.40 3.19 -11.41
N ARG A 418 -9.73 2.20 -12.25
CA ARG A 418 -10.97 1.42 -12.19
C ARG A 418 -10.63 -0.05 -12.27
N ILE A 419 -11.28 -0.87 -11.46
CA ILE A 419 -11.09 -2.33 -11.48
C ILE A 419 -11.76 -2.88 -12.75
N GLU A 420 -10.93 -3.41 -13.65
CA GLU A 420 -11.36 -4.05 -14.91
C GLU A 420 -11.39 -5.58 -14.79
N MET A 421 -10.63 -6.12 -13.83
CA MET A 421 -10.48 -7.55 -13.59
C MET A 421 -11.75 -8.17 -13.03
N GLN A 422 -12.10 -9.37 -13.53
CA GLN A 422 -13.28 -10.12 -13.10
C GLN A 422 -12.97 -11.27 -12.12
N THR A 423 -11.71 -11.45 -11.73
CA THR A 423 -11.25 -12.59 -10.91
C THR A 423 -10.66 -12.13 -9.58
N GLN A 424 -10.57 -13.07 -8.64
CA GLN A 424 -10.04 -12.84 -7.29
C GLN A 424 -8.73 -13.58 -7.03
N PHE A 425 -8.49 -14.72 -7.69
CA PHE A 425 -7.32 -15.58 -7.50
C PHE A 425 -6.07 -15.00 -8.18
N VAL A 426 -5.51 -13.97 -7.52
CA VAL A 426 -4.34 -13.21 -7.94
C VAL A 426 -3.54 -12.87 -6.69
N GLY A 427 -2.23 -13.04 -6.75
CA GLY A 427 -1.30 -12.75 -5.64
C GLY A 427 -0.07 -13.63 -5.70
N SER A 428 0.57 -13.90 -4.57
CA SER A 428 1.79 -14.69 -4.54
C SER A 428 2.09 -15.32 -3.18
N VAL A 429 2.87 -16.40 -3.19
CA VAL A 429 3.44 -17.06 -2.00
C VAL A 429 4.96 -16.97 -2.05
N SER A 430 5.60 -16.86 -0.88
CA SER A 430 7.05 -16.79 -0.74
C SER A 430 7.49 -17.48 0.54
N ASP A 431 8.57 -18.26 0.47
CA ASP A 431 9.30 -18.77 1.64
C ASP A 431 10.48 -17.84 2.06
N GLY A 432 10.60 -16.67 1.40
CA GLY A 432 11.69 -15.71 1.56
C GLY A 432 12.79 -15.83 0.50
N ARG A 433 12.97 -17.00 -0.12
CA ARG A 433 13.97 -17.27 -1.16
C ARG A 433 13.31 -17.59 -2.50
N ASN A 434 12.45 -18.60 -2.49
CA ASN A 434 11.67 -19.05 -3.62
C ASN A 434 10.25 -18.46 -3.53
N GLY A 435 9.55 -18.42 -4.66
CA GLY A 435 8.17 -17.96 -4.65
C GLY A 435 7.43 -18.15 -5.95
N VAL A 436 6.12 -18.05 -5.86
CA VAL A 436 5.21 -18.20 -6.98
C VAL A 436 4.23 -17.04 -6.97
N ALA A 437 4.16 -16.31 -8.08
CA ALA A 437 3.07 -15.36 -8.36
C ALA A 437 2.06 -15.99 -9.32
N VAL A 438 0.79 -15.67 -9.13
CA VAL A 438 -0.33 -16.13 -9.97
C VAL A 438 -1.25 -14.96 -10.32
N MET A 439 -1.74 -14.97 -11.55
CA MET A 439 -2.83 -14.13 -12.02
C MET A 439 -3.80 -14.95 -12.87
N ASP A 440 -4.97 -15.24 -12.30
CA ASP A 440 -6.13 -15.61 -13.10
C ASP A 440 -6.64 -14.37 -13.80
N MET A 441 -6.37 -14.21 -15.09
CA MET A 441 -6.80 -13.05 -15.87
C MET A 441 -8.18 -13.28 -16.47
N ASP A 442 -9.07 -12.30 -16.32
CA ASP A 442 -10.31 -12.14 -17.09
C ASP A 442 -10.61 -10.65 -17.22
N ALA A 443 -10.21 -10.08 -18.36
CA ALA A 443 -10.37 -8.67 -18.68
C ALA A 443 -10.36 -8.46 -20.20
N TYR A 444 -11.06 -7.43 -20.69
CA TYR A 444 -11.09 -7.07 -22.12
C TYR A 444 -11.37 -8.24 -23.06
N GLN A 445 -12.34 -9.10 -22.67
CA GLN A 445 -12.72 -10.29 -23.42
C GLN A 445 -11.57 -11.29 -23.63
N THR A 446 -10.56 -11.26 -22.77
CA THR A 446 -9.37 -12.11 -22.82
C THR A 446 -9.17 -12.75 -21.46
N LYS A 447 -8.97 -14.08 -21.46
CA LYS A 447 -8.68 -14.86 -20.26
C LYS A 447 -7.34 -15.58 -20.40
N ALA A 448 -6.64 -15.73 -19.29
CA ALA A 448 -5.41 -16.50 -19.22
C ALA A 448 -5.12 -16.91 -17.76
N LYS A 449 -4.52 -18.07 -17.56
CA LYS A 449 -3.84 -18.43 -16.32
C LYS A 449 -2.37 -18.07 -16.46
N LYS A 450 -1.88 -17.09 -15.70
CA LYS A 450 -0.48 -16.64 -15.75
C LYS A 450 0.17 -16.95 -14.42
N ALA A 451 1.34 -17.58 -14.44
CA ALA A 451 2.10 -17.87 -13.23
C ALA A 451 3.60 -17.63 -13.45
N TRP A 452 4.28 -17.17 -12.42
CA TRP A 452 5.71 -16.92 -12.41
C TRP A 452 6.36 -17.65 -11.23
N PHE A 453 7.34 -18.49 -11.51
CA PHE A 453 8.02 -19.35 -10.55
C PHE A 453 9.46 -18.89 -10.41
N SER A 454 9.82 -18.44 -9.21
CA SER A 454 11.17 -18.00 -8.87
C SER A 454 11.81 -19.02 -7.94
N PHE A 455 12.97 -19.54 -8.33
CA PHE A 455 13.81 -20.37 -7.47
C PHE A 455 15.11 -19.65 -7.16
N ASP A 456 16.13 -19.77 -8.02
CA ASP A 456 17.45 -19.18 -7.79
C ASP A 456 17.65 -17.85 -8.50
N ASP A 457 18.27 -17.82 -9.67
CA ASP A 457 18.47 -16.61 -10.48
C ASP A 457 17.45 -16.54 -11.63
N GLU A 458 16.85 -17.66 -12.00
CA GLU A 458 15.84 -17.72 -13.04
C GLU A 458 14.43 -17.37 -12.55
N LEU A 459 13.61 -16.92 -13.49
CA LEU A 459 12.17 -16.79 -13.35
C LEU A 459 11.49 -17.54 -14.50
N VAL A 460 10.73 -18.58 -14.19
CA VAL A 460 9.94 -19.33 -15.18
C VAL A 460 8.55 -18.70 -15.27
N ALA A 461 8.14 -18.30 -16.48
CA ALA A 461 6.82 -17.74 -16.73
C ALA A 461 5.98 -18.73 -17.54
N LEU A 462 4.84 -19.13 -16.98
CA LEU A 462 3.88 -20.03 -17.61
C LEU A 462 2.57 -19.30 -17.92
N GLY A 463 1.97 -19.67 -19.05
CA GLY A 463 0.64 -19.25 -19.46
C GLY A 463 -0.16 -20.45 -19.95
N ALA A 464 -1.41 -20.58 -19.49
CA ALA A 464 -2.33 -21.63 -19.93
C ALA A 464 -3.76 -21.09 -20.10
N GLY A 465 -4.58 -21.79 -20.88
CA GLY A 465 -5.99 -21.43 -21.08
C GLY A 465 -6.18 -20.05 -21.69
N ILE A 466 -5.25 -19.63 -22.55
CA ILE A 466 -5.30 -18.31 -23.19
C ILE A 466 -6.42 -18.35 -24.21
N GLN A 467 -7.42 -17.50 -23.98
CA GLN A 467 -8.55 -17.36 -24.88
C GLN A 467 -8.97 -15.91 -25.04
N SER A 468 -9.41 -15.53 -26.23
CA SER A 468 -9.92 -14.18 -26.49
C SER A 468 -10.99 -14.17 -27.57
N THR A 469 -11.97 -13.28 -27.46
CA THR A 469 -12.92 -12.99 -28.56
C THR A 469 -12.57 -11.71 -29.33
N ARG A 470 -11.46 -11.06 -28.97
CA ARG A 470 -10.97 -9.85 -29.64
C ARG A 470 -10.49 -10.14 -31.06
N THR A 471 -10.70 -9.19 -31.97
CA THR A 471 -10.25 -9.31 -33.37
C THR A 471 -8.77 -8.99 -33.53
N GLU A 472 -8.13 -8.34 -32.55
CA GLU A 472 -6.69 -8.13 -32.56
C GLU A 472 -5.93 -9.44 -32.30
N TYR A 473 -4.71 -9.52 -32.83
CA TYR A 473 -3.81 -10.64 -32.56
C TYR A 473 -3.40 -10.65 -31.08
N VAL A 474 -3.45 -11.82 -30.43
CA VAL A 474 -3.09 -11.97 -29.03
C VAL A 474 -1.61 -12.32 -28.91
N ASN A 475 -0.89 -11.60 -28.05
CA ASN A 475 0.53 -11.82 -27.79
C ASN A 475 0.80 -11.99 -26.30
N THR A 476 1.88 -12.68 -25.98
CA THR A 476 2.58 -12.53 -24.70
C THR A 476 3.90 -11.83 -24.94
N THR A 477 4.10 -10.64 -24.39
CA THR A 477 5.37 -9.92 -24.51
C THR A 477 6.36 -10.48 -23.49
N VAL A 478 7.52 -10.93 -23.94
CA VAL A 478 8.60 -11.40 -23.07
C VAL A 478 9.36 -10.21 -22.50
N ASN A 479 9.79 -9.27 -23.35
CA ASN A 479 10.40 -8.01 -22.90
C ASN A 479 10.30 -6.90 -23.96
N GLN A 480 10.49 -5.65 -23.52
CA GLN A 480 10.56 -4.44 -24.36
C GLN A 480 11.44 -3.38 -23.65
N THR A 481 12.73 -3.34 -23.98
CA THR A 481 13.77 -2.55 -23.29
C THR A 481 14.57 -1.70 -24.27
N ARG A 482 15.42 -0.81 -23.76
CA ARG A 482 16.41 -0.12 -24.59
C ARG A 482 17.34 -1.16 -25.21
N LEU A 483 17.58 -1.05 -26.51
CA LEU A 483 18.58 -1.88 -27.18
C LEU A 483 19.97 -1.45 -26.71
N ASN A 484 20.60 -2.30 -25.91
CA ASN A 484 22.00 -2.15 -25.50
C ASN A 484 22.82 -3.38 -25.92
N GLY A 485 23.75 -3.21 -26.84
CA GLY A 485 24.59 -4.30 -27.37
C GLY A 485 23.89 -5.24 -28.36
N PRO A 486 24.56 -6.33 -28.77
CA PRO A 486 24.04 -7.27 -29.76
C PRO A 486 22.88 -8.12 -29.23
N VAL A 487 21.98 -8.50 -30.14
CA VAL A 487 20.96 -9.52 -29.88
C VAL A 487 21.44 -10.83 -30.49
N THR A 488 21.54 -11.88 -29.66
CA THR A 488 21.97 -13.22 -30.08
C THR A 488 20.79 -14.19 -29.99
N VAL A 489 20.58 -15.03 -31.01
CA VAL A 489 19.59 -16.10 -31.00
C VAL A 489 20.31 -17.39 -31.38
N ASP A 490 20.23 -18.40 -30.50
CA ASP A 490 20.88 -19.71 -30.71
C ASP A 490 22.34 -19.61 -31.18
N GLY A 491 23.10 -18.70 -30.56
CA GLY A 491 24.53 -18.47 -30.83
C GLY A 491 24.81 -17.56 -32.04
N GLN A 492 23.79 -17.13 -32.79
CA GLN A 492 23.95 -16.23 -33.94
C GLN A 492 23.59 -14.80 -33.57
N VAL A 493 24.47 -13.85 -33.89
CA VAL A 493 24.21 -12.41 -33.70
C VAL A 493 23.37 -11.87 -34.85
N TYR A 494 22.29 -11.17 -34.53
CA TYR A 494 21.37 -10.61 -35.52
C TYR A 494 21.60 -9.11 -35.74
N SER A 495 21.56 -8.69 -37.01
CA SER A 495 21.52 -7.28 -37.39
C SER A 495 20.21 -6.60 -36.96
N THR A 496 20.18 -5.27 -36.92
CA THR A 496 18.98 -4.46 -36.65
C THR A 496 17.82 -4.77 -37.61
N GLY A 497 16.59 -4.72 -37.08
CA GLY A 497 15.35 -4.91 -37.84
C GLY A 497 14.27 -5.69 -37.09
N SER A 498 13.26 -6.15 -37.82
CA SER A 498 12.09 -6.88 -37.32
C SER A 498 12.01 -8.25 -38.01
N ARG A 499 11.92 -9.35 -37.25
CA ARG A 499 11.78 -10.71 -37.83
C ARG A 499 10.96 -11.70 -37.00
N PRO A 500 10.19 -12.60 -37.64
CA PRO A 500 9.58 -13.71 -36.92
C PRO A 500 10.66 -14.62 -36.33
N LEU A 501 10.38 -15.20 -35.17
CA LEU A 501 11.19 -16.24 -34.55
C LEU A 501 10.31 -17.47 -34.35
N VAL A 502 10.84 -18.64 -34.71
CA VAL A 502 10.13 -19.92 -34.60
C VAL A 502 11.06 -20.92 -33.93
N ASN A 503 10.61 -21.50 -32.81
CA ASN A 503 11.32 -22.55 -32.08
C ASN A 503 12.79 -22.24 -31.80
N ALA A 504 13.14 -20.97 -31.61
CA ALA A 504 14.47 -20.62 -31.10
C ALA A 504 14.62 -21.16 -29.68
N SER A 505 15.76 -21.76 -29.36
CA SER A 505 15.98 -22.36 -28.03
C SER A 505 16.23 -21.27 -26.99
N TRP A 506 16.97 -20.23 -27.37
CA TRP A 506 17.20 -19.07 -26.53
C TRP A 506 17.49 -17.80 -27.32
N VAL A 507 17.15 -16.66 -26.69
CA VAL A 507 17.52 -15.31 -27.12
C VAL A 507 18.33 -14.67 -26.00
N HIS A 508 19.37 -13.91 -26.33
CA HIS A 508 20.15 -13.13 -25.37
C HIS A 508 20.22 -11.67 -25.80
N HIS A 509 20.00 -10.77 -24.84
CA HIS A 509 20.14 -9.32 -25.01
C HIS A 509 20.52 -8.67 -23.66
N ASP A 510 21.49 -7.75 -23.67
CA ASP A 510 21.90 -6.94 -22.51
C ASP A 510 22.16 -7.75 -21.22
N GLY A 511 22.80 -8.91 -21.34
CA GLY A 511 23.09 -9.79 -20.19
C GLY A 511 21.89 -10.61 -19.69
N ILE A 512 20.77 -10.62 -20.43
CA ILE A 512 19.57 -11.38 -20.11
C ILE A 512 19.34 -12.46 -21.16
N GLY A 513 19.28 -13.71 -20.71
CA GLY A 513 18.79 -14.84 -21.49
C GLY A 513 17.27 -15.01 -21.39
N TYR A 514 16.65 -15.37 -22.50
CA TYR A 514 15.26 -15.80 -22.60
C TYR A 514 15.25 -17.19 -23.23
N VAL A 515 14.94 -18.22 -22.44
CA VAL A 515 15.04 -19.63 -22.85
C VAL A 515 13.64 -20.19 -23.04
N PHE A 516 13.45 -20.96 -24.11
CA PHE A 516 12.15 -21.48 -24.54
C PHE A 516 12.15 -23.01 -24.53
N PRO A 517 11.67 -23.65 -23.44
CA PRO A 517 11.71 -25.10 -23.29
C PRO A 517 10.66 -25.86 -24.13
N ALA A 518 9.80 -25.16 -24.87
CA ALA A 518 8.81 -25.76 -25.76
C ALA A 518 8.74 -25.01 -27.09
N ASN A 519 8.12 -25.65 -28.09
CA ASN A 519 7.86 -25.04 -29.38
C ASN A 519 7.03 -23.76 -29.22
N TRP A 520 7.40 -22.73 -29.98
CA TRP A 520 6.75 -21.43 -29.94
C TRP A 520 6.92 -20.67 -31.26
N TYR A 521 5.99 -19.76 -31.51
CA TYR A 521 6.06 -18.79 -32.60
C TYR A 521 6.03 -17.39 -32.00
N GLY A 522 6.82 -16.48 -32.55
CA GLY A 522 6.84 -15.11 -32.08
C GLY A 522 7.64 -14.20 -32.98
N HIS A 523 8.13 -13.11 -32.39
CA HIS A 523 8.77 -12.03 -33.13
C HIS A 523 9.84 -11.35 -32.27
N MET A 524 10.96 -11.01 -32.89
CA MET A 524 12.00 -10.18 -32.31
C MET A 524 12.22 -8.92 -33.14
N ASP A 525 12.31 -7.80 -32.44
CA ASP A 525 12.63 -6.48 -32.98
C ASP A 525 13.83 -5.91 -32.23
N ASN A 526 14.80 -5.34 -32.95
CA ASN A 526 15.98 -4.68 -32.39
C ASN A 526 16.31 -3.44 -33.24
N GLN A 527 15.40 -2.48 -33.24
CA GLN A 527 15.41 -1.34 -34.18
C GLN A 527 15.01 -0.03 -33.50
N THR A 528 15.31 1.08 -34.16
CA THR A 528 14.92 2.42 -33.72
C THR A 528 13.41 2.58 -33.74
N GLN A 529 12.86 3.05 -32.62
CA GLN A 529 11.46 3.45 -32.47
C GLN A 529 11.39 4.97 -32.26
N ASN A 530 10.26 5.56 -32.63
CA ASN A 530 10.04 7.00 -32.56
C ASN A 530 8.73 7.30 -31.82
N GLY A 531 8.67 8.47 -31.18
CA GLY A 531 7.49 8.94 -30.48
C GLY A 531 7.74 10.30 -29.85
N ASN A 532 6.94 10.67 -28.86
CA ASN A 532 7.13 11.88 -28.07
C ASN A 532 6.48 11.70 -26.69
N TRP A 533 6.86 12.53 -25.72
CA TRP A 533 6.30 12.45 -24.37
C TRP A 533 4.85 12.94 -24.31
N ARG A 534 4.47 13.89 -25.17
CA ARG A 534 3.10 14.42 -25.23
C ARG A 534 2.04 13.34 -25.47
N ASN A 535 2.33 12.32 -26.26
CA ASN A 535 1.42 11.21 -26.57
C ASN A 535 1.04 10.37 -25.35
N ILE A 536 1.89 10.34 -24.32
CA ILE A 536 1.64 9.61 -23.07
C ILE A 536 1.34 10.53 -21.89
N ASN A 537 1.62 11.84 -22.03
CA ASN A 537 1.38 12.85 -21.01
C ASN A 537 1.18 14.23 -21.65
N THR A 538 -0.05 14.77 -21.60
CA THR A 538 -0.37 16.05 -22.29
C THR A 538 0.42 17.25 -21.79
N GLY A 539 0.96 17.19 -20.56
CA GLY A 539 1.79 18.24 -19.96
C GLY A 539 3.26 18.22 -20.40
N GLN A 540 3.69 17.21 -21.15
CA GLN A 540 5.10 17.04 -21.56
C GLN A 540 5.38 17.59 -22.97
N PRO A 541 6.67 17.80 -23.33
CA PRO A 541 7.06 18.28 -24.65
C PRO A 541 6.55 17.38 -25.79
N ASP A 542 6.16 18.02 -26.89
CA ASP A 542 5.79 17.37 -28.16
C ASP A 542 7.01 17.10 -29.06
N ALA A 543 8.21 17.34 -28.54
CA ALA A 543 9.45 17.14 -29.29
C ALA A 543 9.62 15.65 -29.65
N PRO A 544 10.04 15.34 -30.89
CA PRO A 544 10.29 13.96 -31.30
C PRO A 544 11.41 13.35 -30.46
N VAL A 545 11.20 12.11 -30.03
CA VAL A 545 12.15 11.27 -29.30
C VAL A 545 12.35 9.99 -30.11
N SER A 546 13.59 9.56 -30.22
CA SER A 546 13.96 8.29 -30.85
C SER A 546 14.81 7.49 -29.87
N ALA A 547 14.60 6.17 -29.82
CA ALA A 547 15.50 5.27 -29.10
C ALA A 547 15.54 3.91 -29.81
N ASP A 548 16.67 3.23 -29.73
CA ASP A 548 16.77 1.84 -30.17
C ASP A 548 16.12 0.94 -29.13
N VAL A 549 15.24 0.04 -29.57
CA VAL A 549 14.42 -0.81 -28.70
C VAL A 549 14.62 -2.28 -29.06
N PHE A 550 14.87 -3.09 -28.04
CA PHE A 550 14.75 -4.55 -28.10
C PHE A 550 13.33 -4.96 -27.67
N MET A 551 12.65 -5.75 -28.48
CA MET A 551 11.34 -6.31 -28.16
C MET A 551 11.27 -7.78 -28.54
N LEU A 552 10.75 -8.60 -27.64
CA LEU A 552 10.56 -10.04 -27.84
C LEU A 552 9.15 -10.43 -27.41
N ARG A 553 8.41 -11.14 -28.27
CA ARG A 553 7.03 -11.57 -27.99
C ARG A 553 6.71 -12.94 -28.56
N ILE A 554 5.83 -13.66 -27.89
CA ILE A 554 5.22 -14.93 -28.31
C ILE A 554 3.82 -14.63 -28.85
N GLY A 555 3.48 -15.19 -30.01
CA GLY A 555 2.16 -15.03 -30.64
C GLY A 555 1.21 -16.18 -30.34
N HIS A 556 -0.07 -15.86 -30.11
CA HIS A 556 -1.11 -16.84 -29.74
C HIS A 556 -2.21 -17.05 -30.78
N SER A 557 -2.17 -16.33 -31.90
CA SER A 557 -3.23 -16.19 -32.93
C SER A 557 -4.25 -15.08 -32.68
N TRP A 558 -5.06 -14.82 -33.71
CA TRP A 558 -6.36 -14.16 -33.57
C TRP A 558 -7.32 -15.09 -32.84
N GLN A 559 -8.09 -14.56 -31.88
CA GLN A 559 -9.12 -15.29 -31.13
C GLN A 559 -8.71 -16.70 -30.66
N PRO A 560 -7.60 -16.86 -29.90
CA PRO A 560 -7.23 -18.15 -29.36
C PRO A 560 -8.34 -18.72 -28.46
N THR A 561 -8.39 -20.04 -28.32
CA THR A 561 -9.40 -20.73 -27.49
C THR A 561 -8.80 -21.54 -26.34
N ASN A 562 -7.53 -21.94 -26.42
CA ASN A 562 -6.80 -22.65 -25.36
C ASN A 562 -5.28 -22.59 -25.58
N ALA A 563 -4.76 -21.42 -25.96
CA ALA A 563 -3.33 -21.25 -26.19
C ALA A 563 -2.53 -21.27 -24.87
N SER A 564 -1.22 -21.47 -24.96
CA SER A 564 -0.30 -21.51 -23.83
C SER A 564 1.06 -20.93 -24.19
N TYR A 565 1.84 -20.55 -23.20
CA TYR A 565 3.27 -20.23 -23.36
C TYR A 565 4.08 -20.78 -22.18
N GLN A 566 5.37 -20.95 -22.42
CA GLN A 566 6.38 -21.12 -21.37
C GLN A 566 7.69 -20.49 -21.82
N TYR A 567 8.30 -19.68 -20.96
CA TYR A 567 9.65 -19.14 -21.17
C TYR A 567 10.34 -18.96 -19.82
N ILE A 568 11.67 -18.89 -19.85
CA ILE A 568 12.51 -18.73 -18.67
C ILE A 568 13.36 -17.47 -18.87
N VAL A 569 13.28 -16.55 -17.91
CA VAL A 569 14.15 -15.38 -17.83
C VAL A 569 15.37 -15.75 -17.01
N VAL A 570 16.55 -15.44 -17.56
CA VAL A 570 17.86 -15.88 -17.09
C VAL A 570 18.79 -14.65 -17.07
N PRO A 571 18.70 -13.79 -16.04
CA PRO A 571 19.51 -12.57 -15.96
C PRO A 571 20.98 -12.84 -15.64
N ASN A 572 21.82 -11.82 -15.79
CA ASN A 572 23.24 -11.78 -15.42
C ASN A 572 24.07 -12.90 -16.08
N ARG A 573 23.82 -13.15 -17.38
CA ARG A 573 24.53 -14.16 -18.18
C ARG A 573 24.84 -13.60 -19.56
N ASP A 574 26.07 -13.82 -20.03
CA ASP A 574 26.41 -13.59 -21.44
C ASP A 574 25.79 -14.68 -22.35
N ALA A 575 25.90 -14.50 -23.66
CA ALA A 575 25.32 -15.43 -24.64
C ALA A 575 25.85 -16.86 -24.49
N GLN A 576 27.12 -17.05 -24.11
CA GLN A 576 27.70 -18.38 -23.95
C GLN A 576 27.15 -19.08 -22.70
N ALA A 577 27.04 -18.35 -21.59
CA ALA A 577 26.43 -18.83 -20.36
C ALA A 577 24.93 -19.14 -20.55
N VAL A 578 24.22 -18.35 -21.35
CA VAL A 578 22.83 -18.65 -21.74
C VAL A 578 22.78 -19.93 -22.58
N ALA A 579 23.69 -20.13 -23.53
CA ALA A 579 23.75 -21.37 -24.30
C ALA A 579 24.00 -22.60 -23.40
N SER A 580 24.91 -22.50 -22.43
CA SER A 580 25.15 -23.55 -21.43
C SER A 580 23.93 -23.82 -20.56
N TYR A 581 23.22 -22.78 -20.13
CA TYR A 581 21.97 -22.91 -19.38
C TYR A 581 20.89 -23.61 -20.22
N ALA A 582 20.71 -23.19 -21.48
CA ALA A 582 19.71 -23.76 -22.38
C ALA A 582 19.99 -25.23 -22.73
N ALA A 583 21.26 -25.65 -22.75
CA ALA A 583 21.65 -27.05 -22.96
C ALA A 583 21.36 -27.96 -21.76
N SER A 584 21.20 -27.39 -20.56
CA SER A 584 20.96 -28.15 -19.32
C SER A 584 20.10 -27.34 -18.35
N VAL A 585 18.84 -27.13 -18.72
CA VAL A 585 17.89 -26.35 -17.93
C VAL A 585 17.64 -27.03 -16.57
N PRO A 586 17.92 -26.37 -15.42
CA PRO A 586 17.80 -26.99 -14.09
C PRO A 586 16.35 -27.08 -13.57
N VAL A 587 15.43 -26.39 -14.23
CA VAL A 587 14.00 -26.37 -13.91
C VAL A 587 13.19 -27.21 -14.90
N SER A 588 12.21 -27.95 -14.39
CA SER A 588 11.30 -28.79 -15.17
C SER A 588 9.86 -28.32 -14.99
N VAL A 589 9.16 -28.08 -16.10
CA VAL A 589 7.71 -27.81 -16.08
C VAL A 589 6.97 -29.13 -15.88
N LEU A 590 6.29 -29.28 -14.75
CA LEU A 590 5.52 -30.49 -14.41
C LEU A 590 4.10 -30.44 -14.99
N SER A 591 3.50 -29.25 -15.02
CA SER A 591 2.18 -29.01 -15.58
C SER A 591 2.07 -27.56 -16.05
N ASN A 592 1.35 -27.34 -17.14
CA ASN A 592 0.97 -26.01 -17.62
C ASN A 592 -0.44 -26.07 -18.24
N THR A 593 -1.45 -26.26 -17.38
CA THR A 593 -2.85 -26.39 -17.77
C THR A 593 -3.71 -25.34 -17.07
N PRO A 594 -4.95 -25.09 -17.52
CA PRO A 594 -5.87 -24.19 -16.82
C PRO A 594 -6.19 -24.59 -15.37
N GLN A 595 -5.92 -25.85 -15.00
CA GLN A 595 -6.19 -26.41 -13.68
C GLN A 595 -4.96 -26.35 -12.76
N ILE A 596 -3.77 -26.67 -13.29
CA ILE A 596 -2.52 -26.73 -12.53
C ILE A 596 -1.36 -26.17 -13.37
N GLN A 597 -0.62 -25.22 -12.80
CA GLN A 597 0.69 -24.78 -13.31
C GLN A 597 1.76 -25.11 -12.28
N ALA A 598 2.81 -25.84 -12.65
CA ALA A 598 3.80 -26.32 -11.71
C ALA A 598 5.19 -26.44 -12.33
N VAL A 599 6.20 -26.03 -11.57
CA VAL A 599 7.62 -26.09 -11.95
C VAL A 599 8.41 -26.65 -10.79
N SER A 600 9.39 -27.51 -11.07
CA SER A 600 10.33 -28.03 -10.07
C SER A 600 11.76 -27.71 -10.45
N HIS A 601 12.54 -27.25 -9.47
CA HIS A 601 13.99 -27.13 -9.58
C HIS A 601 14.62 -28.41 -9.04
N VAL A 602 14.94 -29.35 -9.94
CA VAL A 602 15.22 -30.75 -9.59
C VAL A 602 16.40 -30.89 -8.65
N SER A 603 17.51 -30.21 -8.91
CA SER A 603 18.71 -30.29 -8.06
C SER A 603 18.56 -29.66 -6.67
N LYS A 604 17.56 -28.80 -6.50
CA LYS A 604 17.24 -28.15 -5.21
C LYS A 604 16.14 -28.87 -4.45
N GLN A 605 15.41 -29.75 -5.11
CA GLN A 605 14.23 -30.41 -4.56
C GLN A 605 13.16 -29.41 -4.10
N VAL A 606 13.04 -28.28 -4.81
CA VAL A 606 12.02 -27.26 -4.56
C VAL A 606 11.05 -27.21 -5.73
N SER A 607 9.76 -27.22 -5.45
CA SER A 607 8.71 -27.08 -6.45
C SER A 607 7.77 -25.93 -6.12
N GLY A 608 7.42 -25.14 -7.14
CA GLY A 608 6.35 -24.14 -7.06
C GLY A 608 5.12 -24.66 -7.79
N ILE A 609 3.95 -24.54 -7.16
CA ILE A 609 2.71 -25.14 -7.65
C ILE A 609 1.56 -24.14 -7.51
N VAL A 610 0.78 -23.99 -8.58
CA VAL A 610 -0.50 -23.28 -8.60
C VAL A 610 -1.58 -24.31 -8.88
N PHE A 611 -2.47 -24.50 -7.92
CA PHE A 611 -3.74 -25.20 -8.09
C PHE A 611 -4.84 -24.16 -8.31
N HIS A 612 -5.34 -24.00 -9.54
CA HIS A 612 -6.46 -23.10 -9.83
C HIS A 612 -7.81 -23.68 -9.36
N GLN A 613 -7.82 -24.97 -9.02
CA GLN A 613 -8.92 -25.75 -8.46
C GLN A 613 -8.36 -26.87 -7.59
N ALA A 614 -9.22 -27.58 -6.85
CA ALA A 614 -8.82 -28.80 -6.14
C ALA A 614 -8.11 -29.79 -7.10
N GLY A 615 -7.07 -30.46 -6.61
CA GLY A 615 -6.29 -31.34 -7.48
C GLY A 615 -5.14 -32.04 -6.77
N THR A 616 -4.47 -32.88 -7.54
CA THR A 616 -3.34 -33.70 -7.12
C THR A 616 -2.23 -33.60 -8.16
N LEU A 617 -0.97 -33.51 -7.72
CA LEU A 617 0.21 -33.47 -8.57
C LEU A 617 1.29 -34.40 -8.01
N GLN A 618 1.91 -35.20 -8.87
CA GLN A 618 3.09 -35.98 -8.53
C GLN A 618 4.37 -35.16 -8.81
N LEU A 619 5.29 -35.12 -7.85
CA LEU A 619 6.57 -34.43 -7.93
C LEU A 619 7.67 -35.36 -8.48
N PRO A 620 8.80 -34.82 -8.98
CA PRO A 620 9.92 -35.63 -9.49
C PRO A 620 10.50 -36.62 -8.46
N SER A 621 10.36 -36.33 -7.17
CA SER A 621 10.74 -37.21 -6.06
C SER A 621 9.89 -38.48 -5.96
N GLY A 622 8.74 -38.52 -6.65
CA GLY A 622 7.70 -39.54 -6.50
C GLY A 622 6.63 -39.18 -5.47
N LYS A 623 6.85 -38.13 -4.65
CA LYS A 623 5.84 -37.64 -3.69
C LYS A 623 4.61 -37.09 -4.40
N THR A 624 3.45 -37.21 -3.77
CA THR A 624 2.18 -36.72 -4.31
C THR A 624 1.62 -35.61 -3.41
N VAL A 625 1.33 -34.45 -3.98
CA VAL A 625 0.72 -33.30 -3.28
C VAL A 625 -0.74 -33.17 -3.69
N THR A 626 -1.65 -33.12 -2.73
CA THR A 626 -3.09 -32.96 -2.94
C THR A 626 -3.63 -31.80 -2.12
N VAL A 627 -4.48 -30.99 -2.75
CA VAL A 627 -5.24 -29.91 -2.10
C VAL A 627 -6.72 -30.00 -2.48
N ASN A 628 -7.61 -29.70 -1.53
CA ASN A 628 -9.06 -29.73 -1.78
C ASN A 628 -9.64 -28.40 -2.31
N LYS A 629 -8.81 -27.35 -2.45
CA LYS A 629 -9.21 -25.99 -2.85
C LYS A 629 -8.11 -25.29 -3.65
N PRO A 630 -8.44 -24.24 -4.44
CA PRO A 630 -7.45 -23.42 -5.11
C PRO A 630 -6.39 -22.89 -4.14
N SER A 631 -5.12 -23.06 -4.48
CA SER A 631 -4.01 -22.67 -3.61
C SER A 631 -2.72 -22.49 -4.40
N VAL A 632 -1.79 -21.72 -3.84
CA VAL A 632 -0.45 -21.52 -4.37
C VAL A 632 0.56 -21.97 -3.33
N LEU A 633 1.51 -22.81 -3.74
CA LEU A 633 2.46 -23.44 -2.83
C LEU A 633 3.89 -23.30 -3.33
N VAL A 634 4.80 -23.16 -2.38
CA VAL A 634 6.21 -23.58 -2.51
C VAL A 634 6.40 -24.78 -1.60
N ILE A 635 6.99 -25.85 -2.12
CA ILE A 635 7.37 -27.05 -1.36
C ILE A 635 8.86 -27.31 -1.53
N ASP A 636 9.58 -27.38 -0.41
CA ASP A 636 10.98 -27.78 -0.30
C ASP A 636 11.05 -29.19 0.29
N GLU A 637 11.54 -30.14 -0.51
CA GLU A 637 11.66 -31.56 -0.20
C GLU A 637 13.09 -31.95 0.23
N SER A 638 13.98 -30.98 0.49
CA SER A 638 15.37 -31.23 0.89
C SER A 638 15.52 -31.89 2.27
N GLN A 639 14.44 -31.91 3.05
CA GLN A 639 14.36 -32.52 4.37
C GLN A 639 13.37 -33.70 4.37
N ALA A 640 13.49 -34.59 5.36
CA ALA A 640 12.62 -35.76 5.49
C ALA A 640 11.13 -35.40 5.62
N THR A 641 10.81 -34.33 6.35
CA THR A 641 9.47 -33.72 6.34
C THR A 641 9.49 -32.53 5.39
N PRO A 642 8.63 -32.50 4.36
CA PRO A 642 8.62 -31.41 3.39
C PRO A 642 8.27 -30.10 4.09
N GLN A 643 8.97 -29.02 3.74
CA GLN A 643 8.62 -27.67 4.17
C GLN A 643 7.69 -27.06 3.13
N VAL A 644 6.48 -26.68 3.54
CA VAL A 644 5.49 -26.12 2.63
C VAL A 644 5.14 -24.71 3.08
N THR A 645 5.13 -23.76 2.15
CA THR A 645 4.47 -22.46 2.34
C THR A 645 3.28 -22.39 1.39
N LEU A 646 2.09 -22.11 1.93
CA LEU A 646 0.83 -22.10 1.19
C LEU A 646 0.13 -20.75 1.31
N ALA A 647 -0.39 -20.23 0.21
CA ALA A 647 -1.31 -19.09 0.18
C ALA A 647 -2.59 -19.44 -0.57
N THR A 648 -3.67 -18.72 -0.25
CA THR A 648 -4.92 -18.66 -1.03
C THR A 648 -5.09 -17.22 -1.52
N PRO A 649 -4.47 -16.83 -2.63
CA PRO A 649 -4.43 -15.44 -3.05
C PRO A 649 -5.82 -14.80 -3.14
N GLY A 650 -6.00 -13.72 -2.36
CA GLY A 650 -7.23 -12.96 -2.34
C GLY A 650 -8.38 -13.52 -1.55
N ILE A 651 -8.23 -14.67 -0.91
CA ILE A 651 -9.29 -15.35 -0.13
C ILE A 651 -8.67 -15.81 1.20
N GLY A 652 -9.43 -15.75 2.29
CA GLY A 652 -9.10 -16.49 3.51
C GLY A 652 -9.84 -17.80 3.51
N ASP A 653 -9.11 -18.91 3.58
CA ASP A 653 -9.69 -20.24 3.41
C ASP A 653 -9.01 -21.30 4.30
N GLN A 654 -9.70 -22.43 4.44
CA GLN A 654 -9.20 -23.65 5.06
C GLN A 654 -8.93 -24.69 3.97
N VAL A 655 -7.66 -24.98 3.72
CA VAL A 655 -7.19 -25.91 2.68
C VAL A 655 -6.73 -27.20 3.35
N GLN A 656 -7.35 -28.32 3.00
CA GLN A 656 -6.82 -29.64 3.36
C GLN A 656 -5.65 -29.93 2.44
N LEU A 657 -4.45 -29.99 3.01
CA LEU A 657 -3.22 -30.31 2.33
C LEU A 657 -2.78 -31.72 2.73
N LYS A 658 -2.43 -32.52 1.73
CA LYS A 658 -1.86 -33.85 1.92
C LYS A 658 -0.61 -34.01 1.03
N VAL A 659 0.49 -34.44 1.63
CA VAL A 659 1.72 -34.86 0.93
C VAL A 659 1.96 -36.34 1.24
N GLU A 660 2.19 -37.15 0.22
CA GLU A 660 2.30 -38.61 0.35
C GLU A 660 3.59 -39.14 -0.26
N GLU A 661 4.24 -40.08 0.44
CA GLU A 661 5.41 -40.82 -0.01
C GLU A 661 5.30 -42.30 0.43
N GLY A 662 4.90 -43.19 -0.49
CA GLY A 662 4.65 -44.59 -0.16
C GLY A 662 3.54 -44.73 0.91
N THR A 663 3.89 -45.23 2.10
CA THR A 663 2.96 -45.34 3.24
C THR A 663 2.98 -44.12 4.16
N THR A 664 3.90 -43.18 3.96
CA THR A 664 4.01 -41.96 4.76
C THR A 664 3.04 -40.90 4.24
N VAL A 665 2.26 -40.32 5.15
CA VAL A 665 1.29 -39.27 4.83
C VAL A 665 1.48 -38.10 5.79
N TRP A 666 1.79 -36.93 5.24
CA TRP A 666 1.75 -35.66 5.96
C TRP A 666 0.46 -34.94 5.57
N GLY A 667 -0.49 -34.85 6.50
CA GLY A 667 -1.80 -34.25 6.25
C GLY A 667 -2.17 -33.24 7.33
N THR A 668 -2.65 -32.06 6.91
CA THR A 668 -3.17 -31.04 7.83
C THR A 668 -4.18 -30.12 7.15
N THR A 669 -4.91 -29.34 7.94
CA THR A 669 -5.74 -28.24 7.44
C THR A 669 -4.98 -26.93 7.62
N VAL A 670 -4.57 -26.33 6.51
CA VAL A 670 -3.91 -25.03 6.49
C VAL A 670 -4.97 -23.93 6.51
N VAL A 671 -4.92 -23.08 7.53
CA VAL A 671 -5.82 -21.92 7.64
C VAL A 671 -5.08 -20.67 7.20
N THR A 672 -5.57 -20.05 6.13
CA THR A 672 -5.09 -18.76 5.64
C THR A 672 -6.02 -17.65 6.15
N SER A 673 -5.48 -16.46 6.37
CA SER A 673 -6.24 -15.39 7.03
C SER A 673 -7.29 -14.75 6.12
N GLY A 674 -8.51 -14.61 6.62
CA GLY A 674 -9.55 -13.78 6.03
C GLY A 674 -9.54 -12.32 6.51
N GLU A 675 -8.66 -11.95 7.45
CA GLU A 675 -8.52 -10.56 7.90
C GLU A 675 -8.06 -9.68 6.72
N PRO A 676 -8.70 -8.54 6.43
CA PRO A 676 -8.36 -7.75 5.25
C PRO A 676 -6.88 -7.36 5.16
N ARG A 677 -6.25 -6.98 6.29
CA ARG A 677 -4.80 -6.69 6.36
C ARG A 677 -3.88 -7.90 6.10
N LEU A 678 -4.35 -9.14 6.24
CA LEU A 678 -3.54 -10.37 6.06
C LEU A 678 -4.02 -11.21 4.85
N LEU A 679 -5.06 -10.77 4.15
CA LEU A 679 -5.69 -11.52 3.08
C LEU A 679 -4.70 -11.84 1.95
N GLY A 680 -4.51 -13.13 1.67
CA GLY A 680 -3.56 -13.62 0.67
C GLY A 680 -2.13 -13.80 1.17
N LYS A 681 -1.83 -13.51 2.44
CA LYS A 681 -0.53 -13.80 3.05
C LYS A 681 -0.29 -15.32 3.09
N GLY A 682 0.92 -15.73 2.70
CA GLY A 682 1.36 -17.12 2.81
C GLY A 682 1.53 -17.58 4.26
N VAL A 683 1.28 -18.86 4.50
CA VAL A 683 1.40 -19.56 5.78
C VAL A 683 2.44 -20.67 5.64
N VAL A 684 3.42 -20.68 6.52
CA VAL A 684 4.33 -21.83 6.68
C VAL A 684 3.53 -22.96 7.34
N VAL A 685 3.47 -24.11 6.68
CA VAL A 685 2.67 -25.25 7.11
C VAL A 685 3.41 -25.98 8.23
N ASP A 686 2.73 -26.15 9.36
CA ASP A 686 3.12 -27.07 10.42
C ASP A 686 2.21 -28.31 10.36
N PHE A 687 2.78 -29.45 9.97
CA PHE A 687 2.06 -30.73 9.90
C PHE A 687 1.73 -31.32 11.28
N ASN A 688 2.34 -30.82 12.36
CA ASN A 688 2.11 -31.29 13.72
C ASN A 688 1.18 -30.37 14.52
N ALA A 689 0.94 -29.14 14.05
CA ALA A 689 0.04 -28.21 14.71
C ALA A 689 -1.40 -28.71 14.63
N VAL A 690 -2.10 -28.71 15.78
CA VAL A 690 -3.56 -28.82 15.79
C VAL A 690 -4.10 -27.57 15.09
N PRO A 691 -4.92 -27.69 14.02
CA PRO A 691 -5.42 -26.53 13.30
C PRO A 691 -6.20 -25.61 14.26
N VAL A 692 -5.61 -24.44 14.56
CA VAL A 692 -6.31 -23.39 15.30
C VAL A 692 -7.19 -22.69 14.30
N ILE A 693 -8.45 -23.12 14.20
CA ILE A 693 -9.46 -22.43 13.40
C ILE A 693 -9.78 -21.12 14.15
N PRO A 694 -9.43 -19.95 13.58
CA PRO A 694 -9.68 -18.68 14.24
C PRO A 694 -11.18 -18.47 14.39
N LEU A 695 -11.59 -18.00 15.57
CA LEU A 695 -12.98 -17.64 15.84
C LEU A 695 -13.37 -16.45 14.96
N LEU A 696 -14.44 -16.60 14.19
CA LEU A 696 -15.02 -15.51 13.41
C LEU A 696 -15.92 -14.68 14.32
N THR A 697 -15.60 -13.40 14.53
CA THR A 697 -16.50 -12.49 15.26
C THR A 697 -17.30 -11.63 14.29
N MET A 698 -18.62 -11.76 14.31
CA MET A 698 -19.55 -10.98 13.50
C MET A 698 -20.29 -9.98 14.38
N ILE A 699 -20.45 -8.74 13.94
CA ILE A 699 -21.35 -7.77 14.59
C ILE A 699 -22.76 -7.90 14.01
N ALA A 700 -23.78 -7.59 14.80
CA ALA A 700 -25.16 -7.59 14.31
C ALA A 700 -25.34 -6.58 13.16
N ASN A 701 -25.91 -7.03 12.03
CA ASN A 701 -26.25 -6.17 10.89
C ASN A 701 -27.46 -5.26 11.21
N ALA A 702 -28.37 -5.75 12.06
CA ALA A 702 -29.51 -5.00 12.59
C ALA A 702 -29.82 -5.42 14.03
N ASP A 703 -30.20 -4.47 14.87
CA ASP A 703 -30.69 -4.70 16.23
C ASP A 703 -31.83 -3.74 16.62
N VAL A 704 -32.79 -4.23 17.40
CA VAL A 704 -33.97 -3.45 17.78
C VAL A 704 -34.55 -4.00 19.07
N PHE A 705 -35.10 -3.15 19.94
CA PHE A 705 -36.02 -3.62 20.95
C PHE A 705 -37.44 -3.13 20.66
N VAL A 706 -38.42 -3.91 21.11
CA VAL A 706 -39.85 -3.65 20.94
C VAL A 706 -40.56 -3.70 22.28
N ARG A 707 -41.72 -3.04 22.38
CA ARG A 707 -42.48 -2.91 23.63
C ARG A 707 -43.96 -3.20 23.41
N ASP A 708 -44.59 -3.89 24.35
CA ASP A 708 -46.01 -4.23 24.29
C ASP A 708 -46.94 -3.06 24.67
N GLY A 709 -48.25 -3.34 24.69
CA GLY A 709 -49.29 -2.38 25.06
C GLY A 709 -49.40 -1.21 24.08
N GLN A 710 -49.49 0.03 24.58
CA GLN A 710 -49.65 1.22 23.75
C GLN A 710 -48.49 1.45 22.74
N TYR A 711 -47.34 0.82 22.97
CA TYR A 711 -46.17 0.91 22.11
C TYR A 711 -46.05 -0.26 21.12
N ALA A 712 -47.07 -1.12 21.02
CA ALA A 712 -46.99 -2.36 20.26
C ALA A 712 -46.69 -2.16 18.77
N ASN A 713 -46.96 -0.96 18.24
CA ASN A 713 -46.71 -0.58 16.85
C ASN A 713 -45.54 0.40 16.68
N GLN A 714 -44.65 0.54 17.67
CA GLN A 714 -43.46 1.38 17.62
C GLN A 714 -42.17 0.54 17.57
N SER A 715 -41.24 0.94 16.69
CA SER A 715 -39.85 0.43 16.67
C SER A 715 -38.93 1.34 17.48
N PHE A 716 -37.88 0.77 18.06
CA PHE A 716 -36.82 1.50 18.78
C PHE A 716 -35.41 1.22 18.24
N GLY A 717 -35.29 0.80 16.97
CA GLY A 717 -34.02 0.38 16.34
C GLY A 717 -33.00 1.48 16.03
N THR A 718 -33.21 2.73 16.49
CA THR A 718 -32.24 3.83 16.36
C THR A 718 -31.60 4.21 17.70
N ASN A 719 -32.00 3.53 18.79
CA ASN A 719 -31.49 3.81 20.11
C ASN A 719 -30.10 3.19 20.29
N SER A 720 -29.20 3.87 20.99
CA SER A 720 -27.86 3.35 21.34
C SER A 720 -27.87 2.21 22.39
N TYR A 721 -29.02 1.61 22.66
CA TYR A 721 -29.21 0.57 23.67
C TYR A 721 -30.43 -0.31 23.35
N LEU A 722 -30.36 -1.57 23.79
CA LEU A 722 -31.36 -2.60 23.57
C LEU A 722 -31.94 -3.06 24.91
N VAL A 723 -33.25 -3.13 25.06
CA VAL A 723 -33.88 -3.42 26.36
C VAL A 723 -34.59 -4.76 26.36
N VAL A 724 -34.39 -5.52 27.44
CA VAL A 724 -35.17 -6.72 27.75
C VAL A 724 -35.80 -6.57 29.13
N LYS A 725 -37.13 -6.78 29.23
CA LYS A 725 -37.88 -6.62 30.49
C LYS A 725 -39.09 -7.56 30.53
N SER A 726 -39.31 -8.18 31.70
CA SER A 726 -40.53 -8.93 32.05
C SER A 726 -41.28 -8.18 33.15
N ASP A 727 -42.49 -7.71 32.85
CA ASP A 727 -43.29 -6.85 33.72
C ASP A 727 -44.79 -6.97 33.34
N GLY A 728 -45.66 -6.17 33.95
CA GLY A 728 -47.06 -6.06 33.54
C GLY A 728 -47.23 -5.56 32.09
N THR A 729 -48.42 -5.81 31.53
CA THR A 729 -48.79 -5.39 30.18
C THR A 729 -48.46 -3.92 29.92
N GLY A 730 -47.80 -3.66 28.81
CA GLY A 730 -47.35 -2.32 28.41
C GLY A 730 -45.95 -1.96 28.91
N TYR A 731 -45.28 -2.83 29.67
CA TYR A 731 -43.91 -2.63 30.14
C TYR A 731 -42.94 -3.72 29.67
N ASN A 732 -43.42 -4.78 29.03
CA ASN A 732 -42.59 -5.85 28.51
C ASN A 732 -41.75 -5.36 27.34
N ARG A 733 -40.48 -5.77 27.31
CA ARG A 733 -39.55 -5.40 26.25
C ARG A 733 -38.78 -6.62 25.79
N LYS A 734 -38.65 -6.78 24.48
CA LYS A 734 -37.89 -7.85 23.83
C LYS A 734 -36.89 -7.23 22.86
N THR A 735 -35.74 -7.86 22.69
CA THR A 735 -34.71 -7.42 21.74
C THR A 735 -34.60 -8.43 20.60
N VAL A 736 -34.41 -7.96 19.37
CA VAL A 736 -34.18 -8.79 18.18
C VAL A 736 -32.86 -8.37 17.54
N LEU A 737 -32.03 -9.35 17.17
CA LEU A 737 -30.73 -9.19 16.52
C LEU A 737 -30.73 -9.91 15.18
N LYS A 738 -30.03 -9.38 14.18
CA LYS A 738 -29.83 -10.01 12.87
C LYS A 738 -28.35 -10.18 12.55
N PHE A 739 -27.97 -11.34 12.04
CA PHE A 739 -26.64 -11.64 11.49
C PHE A 739 -26.77 -12.23 10.08
N ASP A 740 -25.94 -11.79 9.14
CA ASP A 740 -25.85 -12.39 7.80
C ASP A 740 -24.76 -13.47 7.74
N LEU A 741 -25.16 -14.74 7.75
CA LEU A 741 -24.28 -15.91 7.70
C LEU A 741 -24.13 -16.48 6.28
N SER A 742 -24.58 -15.77 5.24
CA SER A 742 -24.60 -16.27 3.85
C SER A 742 -23.23 -16.69 3.32
N GLN A 743 -22.17 -15.99 3.74
CA GLN A 743 -20.79 -16.25 3.34
C GLN A 743 -20.05 -17.24 4.25
N GLN A 744 -20.71 -17.77 5.29
CA GLN A 744 -20.06 -18.66 6.26
C GLN A 744 -20.26 -20.12 5.90
N ALA A 745 -19.20 -20.92 6.04
CA ALA A 745 -19.25 -22.37 5.86
C ALA A 745 -19.67 -23.06 7.15
N LEU A 746 -20.97 -23.02 7.46
CA LEU A 746 -21.51 -23.66 8.66
C LEU A 746 -21.64 -25.18 8.47
N SER A 747 -21.36 -25.93 9.54
CA SER A 747 -21.49 -27.37 9.63
C SER A 747 -22.30 -27.77 10.88
N SER A 748 -22.65 -29.06 11.02
CA SER A 748 -23.31 -29.57 12.23
C SER A 748 -22.43 -29.45 13.49
N ASN A 749 -21.12 -29.23 13.32
CA ASN A 749 -20.16 -29.09 14.41
C ASN A 749 -19.84 -27.62 14.73
N SER A 750 -20.36 -26.67 13.93
CA SER A 750 -20.09 -25.26 14.17
C SER A 750 -20.60 -24.86 15.56
N ARG A 751 -19.79 -24.06 16.26
CA ARG A 751 -20.16 -23.46 17.54
C ARG A 751 -20.39 -21.98 17.35
N ALA A 752 -21.33 -21.43 18.11
CA ALA A 752 -21.55 -20.00 18.14
C ALA A 752 -21.82 -19.49 19.54
N VAL A 753 -21.17 -18.38 19.88
CA VAL A 753 -21.34 -17.65 21.14
C VAL A 753 -21.87 -16.26 20.83
N LEU A 754 -23.06 -15.95 21.32
CA LEU A 754 -23.59 -14.58 21.31
C LEU A 754 -22.99 -13.82 22.51
N ARG A 755 -22.32 -12.71 22.25
CA ARG A 755 -21.76 -11.80 23.27
C ARG A 755 -22.56 -10.52 23.31
N LEU A 756 -23.00 -10.12 24.50
CA LEU A 756 -23.79 -8.93 24.75
C LEU A 756 -23.16 -8.09 25.85
N HIS A 757 -22.85 -6.83 25.56
CA HIS A 757 -22.31 -5.91 26.56
C HIS A 757 -23.44 -5.29 27.40
N VAL A 758 -23.43 -5.52 28.72
CA VAL A 758 -24.44 -4.99 29.65
C VAL A 758 -24.20 -3.51 29.91
N LYS A 759 -25.01 -2.66 29.27
CA LYS A 759 -24.94 -1.20 29.38
C LYS A 759 -25.61 -0.66 30.64
N ASN A 760 -26.70 -1.29 31.08
CA ASN A 760 -27.36 -0.98 32.34
C ASN A 760 -28.12 -2.19 32.87
N VAL A 761 -28.31 -2.29 34.19
CA VAL A 761 -29.07 -3.39 34.81
C VAL A 761 -29.71 -2.88 36.12
N ASN A 762 -31.01 -3.08 36.26
CA ASN A 762 -31.77 -2.58 37.41
C ASN A 762 -31.63 -3.50 38.65
N THR A 763 -32.38 -3.25 39.71
CA THR A 763 -32.15 -3.77 41.07
C THR A 763 -32.73 -5.14 41.38
N ALA A 764 -33.53 -5.77 40.51
CA ALA A 764 -33.94 -7.17 40.73
C ALA A 764 -32.71 -8.08 40.84
N ALA A 765 -32.77 -9.15 41.65
CA ALA A 765 -31.60 -9.99 41.92
C ALA A 765 -31.05 -10.70 40.67
N SER A 766 -31.93 -11.06 39.73
CA SER A 766 -31.55 -11.69 38.46
C SER A 766 -32.60 -11.48 37.35
N ARG A 767 -32.23 -11.77 36.10
CA ARG A 767 -33.12 -11.95 34.93
C ARG A 767 -32.79 -13.26 34.24
N ALA A 768 -33.80 -13.98 33.78
CA ALA A 768 -33.62 -15.18 32.97
C ALA A 768 -33.74 -14.83 31.50
N ILE A 769 -32.63 -14.40 30.88
CA ILE A 769 -32.60 -13.97 29.48
C ILE A 769 -32.50 -15.20 28.58
N THR A 770 -33.57 -15.46 27.83
CA THR A 770 -33.66 -16.56 26.87
C THR A 770 -33.42 -16.03 25.46
N VAL A 771 -32.55 -16.72 24.71
CA VAL A 771 -32.28 -16.44 23.30
C VAL A 771 -32.97 -17.48 22.44
N SER A 772 -33.71 -17.07 21.41
CA SER A 772 -34.41 -17.98 20.49
C SER A 772 -34.21 -17.56 19.03
N ARG A 773 -34.14 -18.51 18.10
CA ARG A 773 -34.19 -18.22 16.66
C ARG A 773 -35.62 -17.90 16.24
N LEU A 774 -35.78 -16.82 15.49
CA LEU A 774 -37.03 -16.45 14.84
C LEU A 774 -37.15 -17.09 13.45
N LYS A 775 -38.39 -17.35 12.99
CA LYS A 775 -38.62 -17.79 11.61
C LYS A 775 -38.09 -16.74 10.61
N PRO A 776 -37.55 -17.17 9.45
CA PRO A 776 -37.10 -16.26 8.40
C PRO A 776 -38.15 -15.21 8.04
N SER A 777 -37.74 -13.94 7.97
CA SER A 777 -38.61 -12.82 7.65
C SER A 777 -37.81 -11.61 7.18
N ALA A 778 -38.40 -10.79 6.32
CA ALA A 778 -37.76 -9.59 5.75
C ALA A 778 -37.84 -8.35 6.67
N TRP A 779 -37.76 -8.53 7.99
CA TRP A 779 -37.89 -7.42 8.93
C TRP A 779 -36.75 -6.41 8.77
N GLN A 780 -37.09 -5.14 8.97
CA GLN A 780 -36.17 -4.01 8.94
C GLN A 780 -36.10 -3.39 10.33
N GLU A 781 -34.89 -2.96 10.71
CA GLU A 781 -34.59 -2.37 12.01
C GLU A 781 -35.46 -1.16 12.35
N SER A 782 -35.67 -0.28 11.37
CA SER A 782 -36.46 0.94 11.52
C SER A 782 -37.96 0.69 11.69
N SER A 783 -38.46 -0.51 11.37
CA SER A 783 -39.90 -0.78 11.28
C SER A 783 -40.39 -1.99 12.05
N LEU A 784 -39.52 -2.79 12.68
CA LEU A 784 -39.96 -3.94 13.47
C LEU A 784 -40.65 -3.48 14.76
N THR A 785 -41.85 -4.01 15.01
CA THR A 785 -42.69 -3.66 16.16
C THR A 785 -43.09 -4.90 16.94
N TRP A 786 -43.63 -4.75 18.15
CA TRP A 786 -44.13 -5.88 18.93
C TRP A 786 -45.20 -6.68 18.16
N SER A 787 -46.12 -5.99 17.50
CA SER A 787 -47.21 -6.59 16.72
C SER A 787 -46.73 -7.33 15.46
N THR A 788 -45.53 -7.00 14.96
CA THR A 788 -44.96 -7.57 13.73
C THR A 788 -43.79 -8.52 14.01
N LEU A 789 -43.53 -8.86 15.27
CA LEU A 789 -42.51 -9.82 15.65
C LEU A 789 -42.73 -11.16 14.94
N PRO A 790 -41.72 -11.66 14.21
CA PRO A 790 -41.77 -13.02 13.69
C PRO A 790 -41.94 -14.04 14.81
N PRO A 791 -42.64 -15.16 14.58
CA PRO A 791 -42.76 -16.21 15.57
C PRO A 791 -41.42 -16.90 15.82
N ILE A 792 -41.24 -17.43 17.04
CA ILE A 792 -40.09 -18.26 17.40
C ILE A 792 -40.12 -19.56 16.58
N GLU A 793 -39.01 -19.87 15.93
CA GLU A 793 -38.79 -21.13 15.24
C GLU A 793 -38.18 -22.17 16.17
N GLN A 794 -37.15 -21.78 16.92
CA GLN A 794 -36.41 -22.67 17.80
C GLN A 794 -35.96 -21.91 19.06
N GLN A 795 -36.35 -22.42 20.23
CA GLN A 795 -35.89 -21.86 21.50
C GLN A 795 -34.46 -22.34 21.79
N GLY A 796 -33.62 -21.43 22.26
CA GLY A 796 -32.23 -21.70 22.61
C GLY A 796 -31.99 -21.64 24.12
N VAL A 797 -30.81 -21.16 24.48
CA VAL A 797 -30.31 -21.11 25.85
C VAL A 797 -30.97 -20.00 26.68
N THR A 798 -31.07 -20.23 27.99
CA THR A 798 -31.41 -19.22 28.98
C THR A 798 -30.20 -18.97 29.87
N VAL A 799 -29.79 -17.71 30.01
CA VAL A 799 -28.69 -17.29 30.88
C VAL A 799 -29.21 -16.30 31.92
N THR A 800 -28.68 -16.44 33.14
CA THR A 800 -28.99 -15.55 34.25
C THR A 800 -28.14 -14.29 34.17
N VAL A 801 -28.78 -13.12 34.08
CA VAL A 801 -28.11 -11.82 34.15
C VAL A 801 -28.39 -11.16 35.50
N THR A 802 -27.35 -10.71 36.20
CA THR A 802 -27.42 -10.10 37.53
C THR A 802 -26.83 -8.69 37.53
N PRO A 803 -27.12 -7.86 38.55
CA PRO A 803 -26.55 -6.52 38.67
C PRO A 803 -25.00 -6.46 38.66
N SER A 804 -24.34 -7.55 39.06
CA SER A 804 -22.87 -7.64 39.08
C SER A 804 -22.20 -7.58 37.70
N GLN A 805 -22.96 -7.82 36.63
CA GLN A 805 -22.45 -7.85 35.25
C GLN A 805 -22.52 -6.49 34.54
N LEU A 806 -22.85 -5.40 35.25
CA LEU A 806 -22.80 -4.05 34.69
C LEU A 806 -21.42 -3.77 34.05
N ASN A 807 -21.40 -3.21 32.85
CA ASN A 807 -20.20 -2.92 32.03
C ASN A 807 -19.35 -4.15 31.68
N ASN A 808 -19.91 -5.36 31.75
CA ASN A 808 -19.25 -6.59 31.34
C ASN A 808 -19.99 -7.25 30.16
N TRP A 809 -19.28 -8.13 29.46
CA TRP A 809 -19.86 -8.98 28.43
C TRP A 809 -20.54 -10.20 29.06
N VAL A 810 -21.73 -10.52 28.57
CA VAL A 810 -22.42 -11.79 28.84
C VAL A 810 -22.33 -12.64 27.59
N GLU A 811 -21.93 -13.89 27.75
CA GLU A 811 -21.73 -14.83 26.66
C GLU A 811 -22.76 -15.95 26.75
N MET A 812 -23.34 -16.32 25.61
CA MET A 812 -24.42 -17.29 25.51
C MET A 812 -24.12 -18.25 24.36
N ASP A 813 -24.03 -19.56 24.64
CA ASP A 813 -23.88 -20.57 23.59
C ASP A 813 -25.20 -20.67 22.81
N VAL A 814 -25.16 -20.23 21.55
CA VAL A 814 -26.28 -20.24 20.60
C VAL A 814 -26.01 -21.18 19.42
N SER A 815 -25.10 -22.14 19.58
CA SER A 815 -24.70 -23.09 18.53
C SER A 815 -25.91 -23.82 17.93
N ASN A 816 -26.88 -24.20 18.77
CA ASN A 816 -28.08 -24.90 18.33
C ASN A 816 -29.07 -24.02 17.56
N LEU A 817 -28.88 -22.70 17.54
CA LEU A 817 -29.72 -21.74 16.82
C LEU A 817 -29.18 -21.40 15.44
N LEU A 818 -27.96 -21.82 15.09
CA LEU A 818 -27.35 -21.50 13.80
C LEU A 818 -28.19 -21.99 12.61
N VAL A 819 -28.21 -21.19 11.55
CA VAL A 819 -28.80 -21.53 10.25
C VAL A 819 -28.01 -20.80 9.15
N GLN A 820 -27.87 -21.41 7.98
CA GLN A 820 -27.25 -20.76 6.82
C GLN A 820 -28.10 -19.57 6.36
N GLY A 821 -27.46 -18.47 5.95
CA GLY A 821 -28.14 -17.25 5.49
C GLY A 821 -28.44 -16.28 6.64
N GLU A 822 -29.60 -15.63 6.64
CA GLU A 822 -29.96 -14.67 7.68
C GLU A 822 -30.38 -15.35 8.99
N LEU A 823 -29.65 -15.09 10.08
CA LEU A 823 -29.99 -15.52 11.43
C LEU A 823 -30.63 -14.37 12.21
N SER A 824 -31.87 -14.56 12.67
CA SER A 824 -32.57 -13.62 13.58
C SER A 824 -32.73 -14.22 14.98
N LEU A 825 -32.21 -13.53 16.00
CA LEU A 825 -32.25 -13.96 17.39
C LEU A 825 -33.15 -13.02 18.23
N LEU A 826 -34.08 -13.60 18.99
CA LEU A 826 -34.95 -12.91 19.94
C LEU A 826 -34.44 -13.13 21.36
N LEU A 827 -34.30 -12.04 22.12
CA LEU A 827 -33.96 -12.03 23.53
C LEU A 827 -35.19 -11.66 24.36
N GLU A 828 -35.53 -12.52 25.32
CA GLU A 828 -36.69 -12.36 26.20
C GLU A 828 -36.32 -12.64 27.65
N ASN A 829 -36.81 -11.84 28.60
CA ASN A 829 -36.74 -12.23 30.00
C ASN A 829 -37.91 -13.16 30.32
N LYS A 830 -37.65 -14.47 30.46
CA LYS A 830 -38.66 -15.47 30.85
C LYS A 830 -38.73 -15.69 32.37
N GLY A 831 -38.03 -14.87 33.14
CA GLY A 831 -38.15 -14.84 34.60
C GLY A 831 -39.49 -14.23 35.06
N ALA A 832 -39.73 -14.28 36.36
CA ALA A 832 -40.91 -13.67 36.98
C ALA A 832 -41.02 -12.18 36.61
N ALA A 833 -42.24 -11.72 36.38
CA ALA A 833 -42.51 -10.31 36.11
C ALA A 833 -42.14 -9.47 37.33
N ASP A 834 -41.30 -8.45 37.13
CA ASP A 834 -40.85 -7.55 38.17
C ASP A 834 -40.55 -6.17 37.54
N PRO A 835 -41.09 -5.06 38.09
CA PRO A 835 -40.85 -3.72 37.58
C PRO A 835 -39.38 -3.31 37.57
N LYS A 836 -38.51 -4.02 38.31
CA LYS A 836 -37.06 -3.82 38.39
C LYS A 836 -36.27 -4.86 37.58
N SER A 837 -36.92 -5.65 36.71
CA SER A 837 -36.29 -6.71 35.93
C SER A 837 -35.63 -6.26 34.63
N ASP A 838 -35.58 -4.96 34.34
CA ASP A 838 -34.98 -4.48 33.11
C ASP A 838 -33.45 -4.65 33.10
N VAL A 839 -32.94 -4.96 31.91
CA VAL A 839 -31.54 -4.94 31.53
C VAL A 839 -31.41 -4.29 30.17
N ASN A 840 -30.41 -3.43 30.01
CA ASN A 840 -30.07 -2.77 28.77
C ASN A 840 -28.74 -3.34 28.26
N PHE A 841 -28.74 -3.86 27.05
CA PHE A 841 -27.53 -4.19 26.30
C PHE A 841 -27.13 -3.02 25.40
N SER A 842 -25.87 -3.02 25.01
CA SER A 842 -25.33 -2.09 24.02
C SER A 842 -25.85 -2.46 22.62
N SER A 843 -26.29 -1.47 21.85
CA SER A 843 -26.64 -1.66 20.43
C SER A 843 -25.43 -1.41 19.53
N LYS A 844 -25.59 -1.65 18.23
CA LYS A 844 -24.56 -1.41 17.22
C LYS A 844 -24.12 0.05 17.10
N GLU A 845 -24.97 1.01 17.50
CA GLU A 845 -24.64 2.44 17.50
C GLU A 845 -23.70 2.85 18.65
N SER A 846 -23.37 1.93 19.57
CA SER A 846 -22.66 2.28 20.81
C SER A 846 -21.14 2.03 20.79
N GLY A 847 -20.60 1.43 19.72
CA GLY A 847 -19.21 0.96 19.65
C GLY A 847 -18.95 -0.38 20.35
N LEU A 848 -19.94 -0.91 21.08
CA LEU A 848 -19.92 -2.22 21.75
C LEU A 848 -21.10 -3.08 21.28
N ALA A 849 -21.24 -3.21 19.95
CA ALA A 849 -22.32 -3.92 19.29
C ALA A 849 -22.47 -5.38 19.78
N PRO A 850 -23.68 -5.97 19.73
CA PRO A 850 -23.86 -7.42 19.88
C PRO A 850 -22.97 -8.19 18.90
N GLN A 851 -22.28 -9.22 19.40
CA GLN A 851 -21.35 -10.02 18.59
C GLN A 851 -21.81 -11.48 18.54
N LEU A 852 -21.69 -12.10 17.37
CA LEU A 852 -21.80 -13.55 17.21
C LEU A 852 -20.42 -14.10 16.87
N VAL A 853 -19.83 -14.85 17.79
CA VAL A 853 -18.53 -15.49 17.63
C VAL A 853 -18.74 -16.91 17.15
N ILE A 854 -18.37 -17.21 15.92
CA ILE A 854 -18.57 -18.50 15.26
C ILE A 854 -17.23 -19.24 15.19
N GLN A 855 -17.25 -20.48 15.63
CA GLN A 855 -16.23 -21.48 15.33
C GLN A 855 -16.82 -22.40 14.25
N PRO A 856 -16.45 -22.25 12.97
CA PRO A 856 -17.04 -23.01 11.88
C PRO A 856 -16.77 -24.52 11.98
#